data_AF-A0A7K6BBC6-F1
#
_entry.id   AF-A0A7K6BBC6-F1
#
_cell.length_a   1.000
_cell.length_b   1.000
_cell.length_c   1.000
_cell.angle_alpha   90.00
_cell.angle_beta   90.00
_cell.angle_gamma   90.00
#
_symmetry.space_group_name_H-M   'P 1'
#
loop_
_entity.id
_entity.type
_entity.pdbx_description
1 polymer ?
#
loop_
_entity_poly.entity_id
_entity_poly.type
_entity_poly.pdbx_seq_one_letter_code
_entity_poly.pdbx_strand_id
1 'polypeptide(L)'
;MSLFGLKFGKKKLTEEERQLQANNRDFNLQFEYANNSIKTSKYNFFTFLPLNLFEQFQRIANAYFLFLLILQLIPQISSLAWFTTVVPLVLVLAVSGVKDAIDDFNRHKSDKHVNNRPVQVLINGMLKDEKWMNVQVGDIIKLENNNFVTADLLLLSSSEPYSLTYIETAELDGETNLKVKQALTVTAELGEDLQKLTEFDGEVKCEAPNNKLDKFTGTLTLRGEKYALDNEKMLLRGCTIRNTEWCFGLVIFAGPDTKLMQNSGKTTFKRTSIDRLMNVLVLVIFAFLALMCLILAIGNGIWENDKGYFFQVYLPWAEGVSSASYSGFLMFWSYVIILNTVVPISLYVSVEIIRLGNSFYIDWDRKMYYPANDTPAQARTTTLNEELGQIKYIFSDKTGTLTQNIMCFNKCSINGKSYGDVYDTSGQRIEINENTEKVDFSYNPLADPKFSFYDHSLVEAVKLSDAPTHRFFRLLSLCHTVMPEEKKEGNLVYQAQSPDEGALVTAARNFGFVFRARTPETITVVEMGETKIYKLLAILDFNNVRKRMSVIVRSPEGDLTLYCKGADTILYELLHSSCHSLKEETTEHLNEFAGEGLRTLVVAYKNLDEDYFQDWIRRHHEASTALEGREDKLSELYEEIEKDLMLLGATAIEDKLQDGVPQTIETLAKANIKIWVLTGDKQETAMNIGYSCNLLNDDMEDVFVIEGSTSEDVLNELRNARKKMKPDSFLDTDEITIQFEKSSKAPSILPDEQANGVYGLVITGHSLAYALEGNLELELVRTACMCKVVICCRVTPLQKAQVVELVKKYKKAVTLAIGDGANDVSMIKTAHIGVGISGQEGMQAVLSSDFSFAQFRYLQRLLLVHGRWSYIRMCKFLKYFFYKNFAFTLVHFWYGFFSGFSAQTVYDEWFITLYNLVYTSLPVLGMSLFDQDVDDRWSILFPQLYVPGQQNLYFNKKVFVTCMLQGIYSSLILFFIPYGAMYNTMRSDGKAIADYQSFALMAQTCLLIVVSVQIGLDTSYWTVVNQFFIWGSLSVYFAITFTMYSDGMYLIFTASFPFIGTARNTLSQPNVWLAIFLSITLCVLPVVGFRFLKAQLKPTPSDKVLLKIKEAKKRPPPPSPKRRLRRTSTRRSGYAFSHQHGFGALIMSGRNMRPKSPFATTGTFSPNSDKHKHKGL
;
A
#
# COMPACT_ATOMS: atom_id res chain seq x y z
N MET A 1 -10.63 -44.59 -3.88
CA MET A 1 -9.30 -44.07 -3.46
C MET A 1 -9.44 -42.63 -2.98
N SER A 2 -9.52 -42.41 -1.66
CA SER A 2 -9.61 -41.08 -1.03
C SER A 2 -8.23 -40.54 -0.64
N LEU A 3 -7.20 -40.76 -1.49
CA LEU A 3 -5.83 -40.38 -1.19
C LEU A 3 -5.48 -38.91 -1.51
N PHE A 4 -6.33 -38.21 -2.27
CA PHE A 4 -6.01 -36.87 -2.81
C PHE A 4 -6.82 -35.70 -2.25
N GLY A 5 -7.67 -35.89 -1.24
CA GLY A 5 -8.32 -34.78 -0.52
C GLY A 5 -9.17 -33.82 -1.37
N LEU A 6 -9.44 -34.14 -2.63
CA LEU A 6 -10.29 -33.35 -3.52
C LEU A 6 -11.75 -33.72 -3.26
N LYS A 7 -12.40 -33.00 -2.33
CA LYS A 7 -13.87 -32.95 -2.25
C LYS A 7 -14.39 -32.13 -3.44
N PHE A 8 -14.44 -32.74 -4.63
CA PHE A 8 -15.20 -32.19 -5.74
C PHE A 8 -16.70 -32.43 -5.48
N GLY A 9 -17.48 -31.36 -5.37
CA GLY A 9 -18.90 -31.41 -5.69
C GLY A 9 -19.91 -31.76 -4.59
N LYS A 10 -19.74 -31.35 -3.33
CA LYS A 10 -20.93 -31.11 -2.47
C LYS A 10 -21.38 -29.65 -2.69
N LYS A 11 -22.58 -29.44 -3.24
CA LYS A 11 -23.26 -28.14 -3.16
C LYS A 11 -23.33 -27.77 -1.68
N LYS A 12 -22.61 -26.73 -1.25
CA LYS A 12 -22.85 -26.11 0.07
C LYS A 12 -24.30 -25.61 0.02
N LEU A 13 -25.17 -26.15 0.88
CA LEU A 13 -26.46 -25.54 1.16
C LEU A 13 -26.17 -24.11 1.63
N THR A 14 -26.78 -23.12 0.99
CA THR A 14 -26.72 -21.73 1.45
C THR A 14 -27.47 -21.66 2.78
N GLU A 15 -26.72 -21.42 3.87
CA GLU A 15 -27.26 -21.16 5.20
C GLU A 15 -28.08 -19.86 5.14
N GLU A 16 -29.38 -19.91 5.42
CA GLU A 16 -30.25 -18.73 5.50
C GLU A 16 -30.33 -18.18 6.93
N GLU A 17 -30.32 -19.08 7.92
CA GLU A 17 -30.41 -18.77 9.35
C GLU A 17 -29.47 -19.71 10.13
N ARG A 18 -28.81 -19.18 11.17
CA ARG A 18 -27.92 -19.92 12.07
C ARG A 18 -28.61 -20.16 13.41
N GLN A 19 -28.52 -21.39 13.93
CA GLN A 19 -29.12 -21.79 15.21
C GLN A 19 -28.08 -22.52 16.05
N LEU A 20 -27.87 -22.05 17.28
CA LEU A 20 -26.92 -22.66 18.20
C LEU A 20 -27.45 -22.66 19.63
N GLN A 21 -26.95 -23.60 20.43
CA GLN A 21 -27.25 -23.70 21.85
C GLN A 21 -25.96 -23.52 22.67
N ALA A 22 -26.04 -22.72 23.73
CA ALA A 22 -24.90 -22.47 24.62
C ALA A 22 -24.47 -23.74 25.36
N ASN A 23 -23.15 -23.96 25.48
CA ASN A 23 -22.54 -25.12 26.16
C ASN A 23 -22.94 -26.51 25.64
N ASN A 24 -23.64 -26.63 24.51
CA ASN A 24 -24.06 -27.90 23.92
C ASN A 24 -23.34 -28.18 22.59
N ARG A 25 -22.11 -28.72 22.69
CA ARG A 25 -21.32 -29.06 21.50
C ARG A 25 -21.98 -30.14 20.64
N ASP A 26 -22.62 -31.14 21.24
CA ASP A 26 -23.24 -32.25 20.49
C ASP A 26 -24.40 -31.79 19.60
N PHE A 27 -25.19 -30.80 20.07
CA PHE A 27 -26.22 -30.15 19.26
C PHE A 27 -25.60 -29.32 18.13
N ASN A 28 -24.63 -28.46 18.45
CA ASN A 28 -24.05 -27.54 17.46
C ASN A 28 -23.24 -28.28 16.36
N LEU A 29 -22.68 -29.46 16.66
CA LEU A 29 -21.96 -30.28 15.68
C LEU A 29 -22.86 -30.82 14.55
N GLN A 30 -24.18 -30.89 14.76
CA GLN A 30 -25.14 -31.37 13.75
C GLN A 30 -25.21 -30.46 12.52
N PHE A 31 -24.89 -29.18 12.68
CA PHE A 31 -24.93 -28.17 11.61
C PHE A 31 -23.63 -28.05 10.82
N GLU A 32 -22.59 -28.83 11.15
CA GLU A 32 -21.27 -28.80 10.51
C GLU A 32 -20.65 -27.38 10.38
N TYR A 33 -20.79 -26.55 11.43
CA TYR A 33 -20.22 -25.19 11.46
C TYR A 33 -18.70 -25.18 11.29
N ALA A 34 -18.16 -24.05 10.78
CA ALA A 34 -16.74 -23.92 10.56
C ALA A 34 -15.93 -23.89 11.87
N ASN A 35 -14.80 -24.61 11.89
CA ASN A 35 -13.85 -24.53 13.00
C ASN A 35 -13.15 -23.17 13.05
N ASN A 36 -12.67 -22.76 14.22
CA ASN A 36 -12.01 -21.48 14.40
C ASN A 36 -10.56 -21.40 13.85
N SER A 37 -10.09 -22.47 13.19
CA SER A 37 -8.77 -22.52 12.56
C SER A 37 -8.72 -21.66 11.29
N ILE A 38 -7.71 -20.79 11.18
CA ILE A 38 -7.41 -20.06 9.94
C ILE A 38 -6.35 -20.83 9.15
N LYS A 39 -6.59 -21.01 7.85
CA LYS A 39 -5.63 -21.61 6.91
C LYS A 39 -5.49 -20.74 5.67
N THR A 40 -4.38 -20.04 5.57
CA THR A 40 -3.98 -19.21 4.42
C THR A 40 -2.96 -19.90 3.51
N SER A 41 -2.30 -20.95 4.00
CA SER A 41 -1.40 -21.80 3.21
C SER A 41 -2.12 -22.48 2.03
N LYS A 42 -1.47 -22.54 0.87
CA LYS A 42 -2.01 -23.20 -0.33
C LYS A 42 -1.68 -24.69 -0.38
N TYR A 43 -0.47 -25.06 0.05
CA TYR A 43 0.04 -26.40 -0.12
C TYR A 43 0.15 -27.14 1.22
N ASN A 44 0.09 -28.46 1.16
CA ASN A 44 0.51 -29.35 2.22
C ASN A 44 1.79 -30.06 1.77
N PHE A 45 2.57 -30.66 2.69
CA PHE A 45 3.84 -31.30 2.37
C PHE A 45 3.73 -32.31 1.19
N PHE A 46 2.67 -33.13 1.19
CA PHE A 46 2.41 -34.11 0.12
C PHE A 46 1.79 -33.51 -1.15
N THR A 47 1.04 -32.41 -1.03
CA THR A 47 0.35 -31.80 -2.17
C THR A 47 1.18 -30.72 -2.86
N PHE A 48 2.28 -30.29 -2.22
CA PHE A 48 3.17 -29.27 -2.74
C PHE A 48 3.71 -29.63 -4.13
N LEU A 49 4.41 -30.75 -4.27
CA LEU A 49 5.01 -31.12 -5.54
C LEU A 49 3.99 -31.27 -6.69
N PRO A 50 2.89 -32.06 -6.57
CA PRO A 50 1.95 -32.24 -7.66
C PRO A 50 1.16 -30.98 -8.01
N LEU A 51 0.69 -30.19 -7.03
CA LEU A 51 -0.03 -28.95 -7.30
C LEU A 51 0.90 -27.87 -7.84
N ASN A 52 2.11 -27.73 -7.29
CA ASN A 52 3.08 -26.76 -7.77
C ASN A 52 3.46 -27.07 -9.22
N LEU A 53 3.84 -28.32 -9.54
CA LEU A 53 4.16 -28.68 -10.92
C LEU A 53 2.97 -28.44 -11.86
N PHE A 54 1.75 -28.78 -11.46
CA PHE A 54 0.56 -28.49 -12.25
C PHE A 54 0.39 -26.98 -12.51
N GLU A 55 0.55 -26.14 -11.49
CA GLU A 55 0.50 -24.68 -11.62
C GLU A 55 1.66 -24.12 -12.49
N GLN A 56 2.85 -24.71 -12.40
CA GLN A 56 3.99 -24.31 -13.24
C GLN A 56 3.75 -24.67 -14.71
N PHE A 57 3.16 -25.83 -15.01
CA PHE A 57 2.85 -26.24 -16.39
C PHE A 57 1.61 -25.56 -16.98
N GLN A 58 0.78 -24.90 -16.18
CA GLN A 58 -0.23 -23.97 -16.70
C GLN A 58 0.40 -22.73 -17.37
N ARG A 59 1.69 -22.47 -17.15
CA ARG A 59 2.42 -21.41 -17.86
C ARG A 59 2.78 -21.89 -19.27
N ILE A 60 2.40 -21.10 -20.28
CA ILE A 60 2.56 -21.42 -21.72
C ILE A 60 4.01 -21.81 -22.07
N ALA A 61 5.00 -21.10 -21.52
CA ALA A 61 6.41 -21.39 -21.79
C ALA A 61 6.85 -22.76 -21.25
N ASN A 62 6.48 -23.09 -20.01
CA ASN A 62 6.83 -24.38 -19.40
C ASN A 62 6.17 -25.55 -20.14
N ALA A 63 4.91 -25.36 -20.57
CA ALA A 63 4.22 -26.35 -21.41
C ALA A 63 4.92 -26.54 -22.77
N TYR A 64 5.40 -25.46 -23.39
CA TYR A 64 6.15 -25.52 -24.65
C TYR A 64 7.46 -26.31 -24.51
N PHE A 65 8.24 -26.08 -23.45
CA PHE A 65 9.49 -26.84 -23.25
C PHE A 65 9.25 -28.31 -22.90
N LEU A 66 8.15 -28.62 -22.20
CA LEU A 66 7.73 -30.01 -22.00
C LEU A 66 7.36 -30.68 -23.33
N PHE A 67 6.63 -29.98 -24.20
CA PHE A 67 6.31 -30.47 -25.54
C PHE A 67 7.57 -30.70 -26.40
N LEU A 68 8.52 -29.77 -26.36
CA LEU A 68 9.80 -29.94 -27.05
C LEU A 68 10.62 -31.11 -26.52
N LEU A 69 10.62 -31.33 -25.20
CA LEU A 69 11.29 -32.49 -24.61
C LEU A 69 10.70 -33.80 -25.16
N ILE A 70 9.37 -33.88 -25.28
CA ILE A 70 8.70 -35.04 -25.88
C ILE A 70 9.14 -35.23 -27.34
N LEU A 71 9.26 -34.14 -28.11
CA LEU A 71 9.74 -34.21 -29.50
C LEU A 71 11.20 -34.67 -29.61
N GLN A 72 12.08 -34.24 -28.70
CA GLN A 72 13.50 -34.64 -28.70
C GLN A 72 13.73 -36.12 -28.36
N LEU A 73 12.74 -36.79 -27.74
CA LEU A 73 12.79 -38.22 -27.49
C LEU A 73 12.56 -39.06 -28.76
N ILE A 74 12.12 -38.44 -29.87
CA ILE A 74 11.88 -39.11 -31.16
C ILE A 74 13.19 -39.11 -31.97
N PRO A 75 13.86 -40.27 -32.19
CA PRO A 75 15.18 -40.32 -32.82
C PRO A 75 15.23 -39.75 -34.24
N GLN A 76 14.16 -39.87 -35.02
CA GLN A 76 14.09 -39.41 -36.41
C GLN A 76 14.04 -37.87 -36.55
N ILE A 77 13.74 -37.16 -35.46
CA ILE A 77 13.56 -35.70 -35.43
C ILE A 77 14.67 -35.04 -34.59
N SER A 78 15.29 -35.79 -33.69
CA SER A 78 16.23 -35.29 -32.70
C SER A 78 17.56 -34.88 -33.34
N SER A 79 17.79 -33.57 -33.43
CA SER A 79 19.02 -32.94 -33.90
C SER A 79 19.94 -32.47 -32.76
N LEU A 80 19.45 -32.52 -31.52
CA LEU A 80 20.17 -32.13 -30.30
C LEU A 80 19.94 -33.20 -29.24
N ALA A 81 20.93 -33.44 -28.39
CA ALA A 81 20.78 -34.39 -27.30
C ALA A 81 19.69 -33.98 -26.29
N TRP A 82 18.91 -34.95 -25.78
CA TRP A 82 17.77 -34.70 -24.88
C TRP A 82 18.14 -33.92 -23.60
N PHE A 83 19.38 -34.06 -23.10
CA PHE A 83 19.84 -33.39 -21.90
C PHE A 83 19.93 -31.86 -22.06
N THR A 84 20.05 -31.34 -23.28
CA THR A 84 20.18 -29.90 -23.55
C THR A 84 18.92 -29.11 -23.18
N THR A 85 17.74 -29.76 -23.19
CA THR A 85 16.46 -29.14 -22.80
C THR A 85 16.04 -29.51 -21.39
N VAL A 86 16.26 -30.76 -20.96
CA VAL A 86 15.88 -31.23 -19.61
C VAL A 86 16.61 -30.45 -18.51
N VAL A 87 17.93 -30.29 -18.63
CA VAL A 87 18.73 -29.69 -17.57
C VAL A 87 18.29 -28.25 -17.28
N PRO A 88 18.13 -27.35 -18.27
CA PRO A 88 17.57 -26.02 -18.03
C PRO A 88 16.14 -26.06 -17.46
N LEU A 89 15.26 -26.92 -17.99
CA LEU A 89 13.86 -26.99 -17.55
C LEU A 89 13.74 -27.40 -16.07
N VAL A 90 14.49 -28.43 -15.66
CA VAL A 90 14.53 -28.88 -14.26
C VAL A 90 15.05 -27.77 -13.35
N LEU A 91 16.09 -27.05 -13.77
CA LEU A 91 16.64 -25.93 -13.00
C LEU A 91 15.59 -24.80 -12.83
N VAL A 92 14.84 -24.46 -13.87
CA VAL A 92 13.77 -23.44 -13.81
C VAL A 92 12.66 -23.85 -12.86
N LEU A 93 12.20 -25.10 -12.97
CA LEU A 93 11.13 -25.64 -12.13
C LEU A 93 11.60 -25.74 -10.67
N ALA A 94 12.86 -26.11 -10.43
CA ALA A 94 13.44 -26.17 -9.10
C ALA A 94 13.53 -24.80 -8.44
N VAL A 95 14.06 -23.78 -9.13
CA VAL A 95 14.14 -22.41 -8.58
C VAL A 95 12.76 -21.84 -8.28
N SER A 96 11.80 -22.04 -9.19
CA SER A 96 10.42 -21.59 -8.99
C SER A 96 9.75 -22.32 -7.83
N GLY A 97 9.96 -23.64 -7.72
CA GLY A 97 9.45 -24.46 -6.62
C GLY A 97 10.03 -24.04 -5.27
N VAL A 98 11.35 -23.80 -5.18
CA VAL A 98 11.98 -23.35 -3.92
C VAL A 98 11.39 -22.02 -3.46
N LYS A 99 11.18 -21.07 -4.38
CA LYS A 99 10.52 -19.80 -4.07
C LYS A 99 9.12 -20.02 -3.48
N ASP A 100 8.27 -20.76 -4.18
CA ASP A 100 6.90 -21.02 -3.75
C ASP A 100 6.85 -21.77 -2.40
N ALA A 101 7.83 -22.65 -2.14
CA ALA A 101 7.97 -23.36 -0.87
C ALA A 101 8.31 -22.41 0.30
N ILE A 102 9.21 -21.45 0.08
CA ILE A 102 9.56 -20.42 1.09
C ILE A 102 8.33 -19.56 1.41
N ASP A 103 7.61 -19.11 0.38
CA ASP A 103 6.42 -18.28 0.54
C ASP A 103 5.32 -19.02 1.33
N ASP A 104 5.07 -20.29 1.03
CA ASP A 104 4.07 -21.08 1.74
C ASP A 104 4.52 -21.45 3.16
N PHE A 105 5.82 -21.70 3.39
CA PHE A 105 6.36 -21.93 4.73
C PHE A 105 6.15 -20.72 5.65
N ASN A 106 6.36 -19.51 5.14
CA ASN A 106 6.10 -18.28 5.88
C ASN A 106 4.60 -18.13 6.22
N ARG A 107 3.69 -18.53 5.33
CA ARG A 107 2.24 -18.57 5.62
C ARG A 107 1.90 -19.58 6.70
N HIS A 108 2.45 -20.79 6.63
CA HIS A 108 2.28 -21.80 7.69
C HIS A 108 2.76 -21.31 9.05
N LYS A 109 3.90 -20.60 9.10
CA LYS A 109 4.41 -20.01 10.35
C LYS A 109 3.43 -18.98 10.93
N SER A 110 2.88 -18.11 10.08
CA SER A 110 1.88 -17.11 10.47
C SER A 110 0.57 -17.75 10.95
N ASP A 111 0.02 -18.69 10.18
CA ASP A 111 -1.19 -19.43 10.54
C ASP A 111 -1.01 -20.16 11.88
N LYS A 112 0.15 -20.81 12.07
CA LYS A 112 0.47 -21.51 13.32
C LYS A 112 0.56 -20.55 14.51
N HIS A 113 1.09 -19.34 14.32
CA HIS A 113 1.15 -18.35 15.40
C HIS A 113 -0.25 -17.91 15.85
N VAL A 114 -1.15 -17.60 14.91
CA VAL A 114 -2.53 -17.18 15.23
C VAL A 114 -3.35 -18.32 15.84
N ASN A 115 -3.28 -19.51 15.24
CA ASN A 115 -4.06 -20.67 15.67
C ASN A 115 -3.67 -21.21 17.06
N ASN A 116 -2.44 -20.98 17.51
CA ASN A 116 -1.95 -21.42 18.82
C ASN A 116 -2.05 -20.35 19.91
N ARG A 117 -2.70 -19.20 19.67
CA ARG A 117 -2.96 -18.22 20.74
C ARG A 117 -3.84 -18.86 21.82
N PRO A 118 -3.53 -18.65 23.12
CA PRO A 118 -4.33 -19.19 24.21
C PRO A 118 -5.62 -18.39 24.42
N VAL A 119 -6.67 -19.05 24.92
CA VAL A 119 -7.92 -18.46 25.37
C VAL A 119 -8.57 -19.36 26.43
N GLN A 120 -9.23 -18.76 27.42
CA GLN A 120 -9.95 -19.50 28.45
C GLN A 120 -11.36 -19.86 27.96
N VAL A 121 -11.66 -21.16 27.91
CA VAL A 121 -12.97 -21.70 27.50
C VAL A 121 -13.61 -22.40 28.69
N LEU A 122 -14.91 -22.19 28.89
CA LEU A 122 -15.69 -22.87 29.92
C LEU A 122 -16.04 -24.29 29.45
N ILE A 123 -15.45 -25.31 30.09
CA ILE A 123 -15.68 -26.72 29.77
C ILE A 123 -15.96 -27.48 31.06
N ASN A 124 -17.13 -28.11 31.15
CA ASN A 124 -17.56 -28.92 32.31
C ASN A 124 -17.44 -28.18 33.65
N GLY A 125 -17.85 -26.92 33.71
CA GLY A 125 -17.83 -26.13 34.96
C GLY A 125 -16.48 -25.53 35.33
N MET A 126 -15.43 -25.70 34.52
CA MET A 126 -14.11 -25.11 34.77
C MET A 126 -13.60 -24.34 33.56
N LEU A 127 -12.91 -23.22 33.82
CA LEU A 127 -12.15 -22.51 32.80
C LEU A 127 -10.88 -23.28 32.47
N LYS A 128 -10.71 -23.65 31.20
CA LYS A 128 -9.52 -24.32 30.69
C LYS A 128 -8.86 -23.45 29.64
N ASP A 129 -7.54 -23.37 29.69
CA ASP A 129 -6.75 -22.75 28.64
C ASP A 129 -6.75 -23.64 27.40
N GLU A 130 -7.36 -23.15 26.34
CA GLU A 130 -7.45 -23.80 25.04
C GLU A 130 -6.80 -22.93 23.96
N LYS A 131 -6.54 -23.56 22.82
CA LYS A 131 -6.01 -22.84 21.65
C LYS A 131 -7.13 -22.24 20.84
N TRP A 132 -6.88 -21.11 20.18
CA TRP A 132 -7.85 -20.47 19.28
C TRP A 132 -8.46 -21.45 18.26
N MET A 133 -7.66 -22.35 17.68
CA MET A 133 -8.15 -23.33 16.71
C MET A 133 -9.15 -24.37 17.26
N ASN A 134 -9.18 -24.56 18.59
CA ASN A 134 -10.04 -25.54 19.26
C ASN A 134 -11.39 -24.96 19.72
N VAL A 135 -11.56 -23.64 19.62
CA VAL A 135 -12.81 -22.94 19.95
C VAL A 135 -13.90 -23.32 18.94
N GLN A 136 -15.09 -23.65 19.43
CA GLN A 136 -16.25 -24.04 18.62
C GLN A 136 -17.43 -23.09 18.83
N VAL A 137 -18.37 -23.13 17.89
CA VAL A 137 -19.63 -22.37 17.98
C VAL A 137 -20.45 -22.88 19.18
N GLY A 138 -20.95 -21.95 19.99
CA GLY A 138 -21.67 -22.23 21.24
C GLY A 138 -20.80 -22.41 22.48
N ASP A 139 -19.47 -22.34 22.38
CA ASP A 139 -18.59 -22.28 23.54
C ASP A 139 -18.71 -20.92 24.25
N ILE A 140 -18.66 -20.94 25.58
CA ILE A 140 -18.50 -19.72 26.38
C ILE A 140 -17.01 -19.51 26.67
N ILE A 141 -16.52 -18.30 26.40
CA ILE A 141 -15.11 -17.95 26.59
C ILE A 141 -14.97 -16.74 27.52
N LYS A 142 -13.90 -16.76 28.32
CA LYS A 142 -13.48 -15.62 29.15
C LYS A 142 -12.38 -14.86 28.41
N LEU A 143 -12.56 -13.55 28.29
CA LEU A 143 -11.54 -12.63 27.79
C LEU A 143 -11.13 -11.69 28.91
N GLU A 144 -9.83 -11.49 29.07
CA GLU A 144 -9.25 -10.54 30.02
C GLU A 144 -8.91 -9.22 29.35
N ASN A 145 -8.55 -8.22 30.16
CA ASN A 145 -8.11 -6.92 29.65
C ASN A 145 -6.91 -7.06 28.69
N ASN A 146 -6.97 -6.39 27.55
CA ASN A 146 -5.99 -6.42 26.45
C ASN A 146 -5.96 -7.72 25.63
N ASN A 147 -6.88 -8.67 25.86
CA ASN A 147 -7.01 -9.83 24.99
C ASN A 147 -7.67 -9.48 23.66
N PHE A 148 -7.20 -10.11 22.59
CA PHE A 148 -7.90 -10.11 21.30
C PHE A 148 -9.15 -10.98 21.38
N VAL A 149 -10.24 -10.47 20.80
CA VAL A 149 -11.47 -11.22 20.60
C VAL A 149 -11.22 -12.34 19.59
N THR A 150 -11.45 -13.58 20.01
CA THR A 150 -11.00 -14.79 19.30
C THR A 150 -11.90 -15.19 18.12
N ALA A 151 -13.18 -14.88 18.21
CA ALA A 151 -14.27 -15.25 17.29
C ALA A 151 -15.37 -14.17 17.44
N ASP A 152 -16.44 -14.20 16.64
CA ASP A 152 -17.53 -13.24 16.88
C ASP A 152 -18.39 -13.76 18.05
N LEU A 153 -18.46 -12.99 19.13
CA LEU A 153 -19.05 -13.37 20.42
C LEU A 153 -20.29 -12.54 20.73
N LEU A 154 -21.27 -13.15 21.36
CA LEU A 154 -22.35 -12.48 22.07
C LEU A 154 -21.91 -12.21 23.51
N LEU A 155 -21.89 -10.95 23.94
CA LEU A 155 -21.51 -10.54 25.29
C LEU A 155 -22.57 -10.98 26.32
N LEU A 156 -22.17 -11.79 27.30
CA LEU A 156 -23.06 -12.32 28.35
C LEU A 156 -22.97 -11.50 29.65
N SER A 157 -21.76 -11.31 30.16
CA SER A 157 -21.48 -10.59 31.41
C SER A 157 -20.08 -9.95 31.36
N SER A 158 -19.86 -8.92 32.19
CA SER A 158 -18.60 -8.18 32.27
C SER A 158 -18.32 -7.72 33.70
N SER A 159 -17.07 -7.38 34.01
CA SER A 159 -16.64 -6.83 35.28
C SER A 159 -17.20 -5.44 35.58
N GLU A 160 -17.51 -4.66 34.54
CA GLU A 160 -17.96 -3.27 34.72
C GLU A 160 -19.44 -3.18 35.11
N PRO A 161 -19.86 -2.10 35.82
CA PRO A 161 -21.26 -1.86 36.15
C PRO A 161 -22.17 -1.94 34.92
N TYR A 162 -23.38 -2.49 35.10
CA TYR A 162 -24.34 -2.75 34.01
C TYR A 162 -23.83 -3.69 32.91
N SER A 163 -22.77 -4.47 33.19
CA SER A 163 -22.11 -5.38 32.25
C SER A 163 -21.68 -4.69 30.96
N LEU A 164 -21.06 -3.51 31.09
CA LEU A 164 -20.45 -2.79 29.98
C LEU A 164 -19.07 -3.39 29.64
N THR A 165 -18.68 -3.34 28.39
CA THR A 165 -17.34 -3.75 27.93
C THR A 165 -16.82 -2.70 26.96
N TYR A 166 -15.57 -2.30 27.13
CA TYR A 166 -14.93 -1.39 26.19
C TYR A 166 -14.07 -2.19 25.21
N ILE A 167 -14.24 -1.91 23.93
CA ILE A 167 -13.49 -2.56 22.86
C ILE A 167 -12.78 -1.52 22.01
N GLU A 168 -11.56 -1.84 21.61
CA GLU A 168 -10.81 -1.14 20.58
C GLU A 168 -11.02 -1.85 19.24
N THR A 169 -11.46 -1.12 18.21
CA THR A 169 -11.80 -1.68 16.89
C THR A 169 -10.77 -1.41 15.80
N ALA A 170 -9.56 -0.95 16.17
CA ALA A 170 -8.50 -0.57 15.23
C ALA A 170 -8.24 -1.62 14.13
N GLU A 171 -8.22 -2.93 14.43
CA GLU A 171 -7.99 -3.96 13.40
C GLU A 171 -9.18 -4.22 12.46
N LEU A 172 -10.38 -3.75 12.80
CA LEU A 172 -11.61 -3.95 12.00
C LEU A 172 -11.91 -2.72 11.13
N ASP A 173 -11.88 -1.54 11.74
CA ASP A 173 -12.29 -0.29 11.12
C ASP A 173 -11.28 0.85 11.29
N GLY A 174 -10.06 0.57 11.77
CA GLY A 174 -9.01 1.58 11.96
C GLY A 174 -9.29 2.58 13.09
N GLU A 175 -10.46 2.54 13.73
CA GLU A 175 -10.78 3.49 14.80
C GLU A 175 -10.08 3.10 16.10
N THR A 176 -9.28 4.01 16.65
CA THR A 176 -8.56 3.85 17.93
C THR A 176 -9.44 4.20 19.15
N ASN A 177 -10.61 4.76 18.91
CA ASN A 177 -11.56 5.10 19.96
C ASN A 177 -12.17 3.84 20.57
N LEU A 178 -12.36 3.87 21.89
CA LEU A 178 -13.03 2.79 22.60
C LEU A 178 -14.53 2.84 22.31
N LYS A 179 -15.08 1.74 21.82
CA LYS A 179 -16.53 1.55 21.68
C LYS A 179 -17.06 0.81 22.89
N VAL A 180 -18.21 1.26 23.39
CA VAL A 180 -18.90 0.61 24.50
C VAL A 180 -19.86 -0.45 23.96
N LYS A 181 -19.85 -1.63 24.55
CA LYS A 181 -20.79 -2.72 24.28
C LYS A 181 -21.48 -3.08 25.60
N GLN A 182 -22.76 -3.45 25.53
CA GLN A 182 -23.56 -3.75 26.72
C GLN A 182 -24.18 -5.13 26.60
N ALA A 183 -24.04 -5.94 27.65
CA ALA A 183 -24.73 -7.22 27.73
C ALA A 183 -26.25 -7.06 27.94
N LEU A 184 -27.02 -8.11 27.69
CA LEU A 184 -28.43 -8.12 28.10
C LEU A 184 -28.52 -8.05 29.64
N THR A 185 -29.51 -7.32 30.16
CA THR A 185 -29.74 -7.22 31.60
C THR A 185 -29.95 -8.59 32.24
N VAL A 186 -30.62 -9.50 31.53
CA VAL A 186 -30.92 -10.86 32.00
C VAL A 186 -29.69 -11.76 32.04
N THR A 187 -28.71 -11.54 31.16
CA THR A 187 -27.43 -12.29 31.16
C THR A 187 -26.40 -11.63 32.07
N ALA A 188 -26.51 -10.32 32.33
CA ALA A 188 -25.61 -9.58 33.21
C ALA A 188 -25.59 -10.16 34.64
N GLU A 189 -26.72 -10.71 35.11
CA GLU A 189 -26.84 -11.36 36.42
C GLU A 189 -26.01 -12.65 36.58
N LEU A 190 -25.52 -13.22 35.46
CA LEU A 190 -24.62 -14.38 35.48
C LEU A 190 -23.28 -14.03 36.16
N GLY A 191 -22.81 -12.77 36.02
CA GLY A 191 -21.56 -12.30 36.62
C GLY A 191 -20.35 -13.17 36.26
N GLU A 192 -19.43 -13.35 37.20
CA GLU A 192 -18.30 -14.29 37.13
C GLU A 192 -18.66 -15.68 37.70
N ASP A 193 -19.94 -15.95 37.98
CA ASP A 193 -20.36 -17.20 38.59
C ASP A 193 -20.33 -18.35 37.56
N LEU A 194 -19.28 -19.17 37.66
CA LEU A 194 -19.05 -20.30 36.75
C LEU A 194 -20.17 -21.34 36.78
N GLN A 195 -20.86 -21.52 37.92
CA GLN A 195 -21.97 -22.49 38.00
C GLN A 195 -23.15 -22.00 37.16
N LYS A 196 -23.53 -20.72 37.32
CA LYS A 196 -24.60 -20.11 36.52
C LYS A 196 -24.29 -20.07 35.02
N LEU A 197 -23.03 -19.78 34.66
CA LEU A 197 -22.58 -19.79 33.27
C LEU A 197 -22.57 -21.21 32.68
N THR A 198 -22.38 -22.25 33.48
CA THR A 198 -22.43 -23.65 33.02
C THR A 198 -23.87 -24.13 32.83
N GLU A 199 -24.76 -23.75 33.74
CA GLU A 199 -26.21 -24.03 33.67
C GLU A 199 -26.96 -23.14 32.66
N PHE A 200 -26.27 -22.20 32.02
CA PHE A 200 -26.86 -21.30 31.04
C PHE A 200 -27.30 -22.05 29.78
N ASP A 201 -28.60 -22.33 29.71
CA ASP A 201 -29.27 -22.96 28.57
C ASP A 201 -29.96 -21.91 27.68
N GLY A 202 -29.15 -21.23 26.87
CA GLY A 202 -29.62 -20.23 25.91
C GLY A 202 -29.58 -20.75 24.47
N GLU A 203 -30.70 -20.64 23.76
CA GLU A 203 -30.78 -20.93 22.32
C GLU A 203 -30.72 -19.62 21.53
N VAL A 204 -29.74 -19.48 20.63
CA VAL A 204 -29.57 -18.29 19.79
C VAL A 204 -29.93 -18.64 18.36
N LYS A 205 -30.82 -17.83 17.77
CA LYS A 205 -31.12 -17.82 16.33
C LYS A 205 -30.70 -16.50 15.72
N CYS A 206 -29.90 -16.52 14.66
CA CYS A 206 -29.40 -15.30 14.03
C CYS A 206 -29.27 -15.42 12.51
N GLU A 207 -29.04 -14.28 11.87
CA GLU A 207 -28.75 -14.23 10.43
C GLU A 207 -27.51 -15.04 10.04
N ALA A 208 -27.45 -15.45 8.77
CA ALA A 208 -26.28 -16.12 8.20
C ALA A 208 -25.02 -15.22 8.21
N PRO A 209 -23.82 -15.82 8.22
CA PRO A 209 -22.56 -15.08 8.13
C PRO A 209 -22.54 -14.11 6.95
N ASN A 210 -22.31 -12.83 7.24
CA ASN A 210 -22.27 -11.76 6.25
C ASN A 210 -21.10 -10.81 6.50
N ASN A 211 -20.87 -9.88 5.58
CA ASN A 211 -19.76 -8.94 5.61
C ASN A 211 -20.13 -7.56 6.21
N LYS A 212 -21.31 -7.39 6.83
CA LYS A 212 -21.75 -6.11 7.40
C LYS A 212 -21.31 -6.00 8.86
N LEU A 213 -20.31 -5.16 9.14
CA LEU A 213 -19.73 -4.98 10.47
C LEU A 213 -20.67 -4.25 11.45
N ASP A 214 -21.52 -3.38 10.93
CA ASP A 214 -22.43 -2.49 11.66
C ASP A 214 -23.79 -3.12 11.99
N LYS A 215 -24.21 -4.13 11.21
CA LYS A 215 -25.51 -4.77 11.35
C LYS A 215 -25.38 -6.19 11.90
N PHE A 216 -26.13 -6.49 12.96
CA PHE A 216 -26.35 -7.86 13.43
C PHE A 216 -27.78 -7.97 13.90
N THR A 217 -28.46 -9.06 13.55
CA THR A 217 -29.82 -9.35 14.02
C THR A 217 -29.92 -10.80 14.47
N GLY A 218 -30.40 -11.00 15.69
CA GLY A 218 -30.68 -12.33 16.23
C GLY A 218 -31.68 -12.28 17.36
N THR A 219 -32.04 -13.45 17.88
CA THR A 219 -32.91 -13.64 19.03
C THR A 219 -32.28 -14.65 19.97
N LEU A 220 -32.15 -14.30 21.25
CA LEU A 220 -31.81 -15.22 22.33
C LEU A 220 -33.11 -15.71 22.97
N THR A 221 -33.32 -17.02 23.00
CA THR A 221 -34.41 -17.65 23.74
C THR A 221 -33.84 -18.21 25.04
N LEU A 222 -34.31 -17.69 26.18
CA LEU A 222 -33.89 -18.12 27.51
C LEU A 222 -35.14 -18.44 28.33
N ARG A 223 -35.25 -19.68 28.82
CA ARG A 223 -36.40 -20.15 29.64
C ARG A 223 -37.78 -19.88 29.01
N GLY A 224 -37.87 -19.90 27.68
CA GLY A 224 -39.11 -19.65 26.91
C GLY A 224 -39.38 -18.19 26.56
N GLU A 225 -38.65 -17.22 27.12
CA GLU A 225 -38.72 -15.82 26.72
C GLU A 225 -37.71 -15.48 25.63
N LYS A 226 -38.08 -14.55 24.73
CA LYS A 226 -37.27 -14.12 23.59
C LYS A 226 -36.75 -12.71 23.80
N TYR A 227 -35.44 -12.54 23.66
CA TYR A 227 -34.75 -11.25 23.72
C TYR A 227 -34.12 -10.93 22.38
N ALA A 228 -34.32 -9.69 21.91
CA ALA A 228 -33.72 -9.22 20.67
C ALA A 228 -32.21 -8.99 20.84
N LEU A 229 -31.43 -9.47 19.88
CA LEU A 229 -30.00 -9.24 19.77
C LEU A 229 -29.71 -8.29 18.61
N ASP A 230 -28.89 -7.29 18.90
CA ASP A 230 -28.40 -6.28 17.98
C ASP A 230 -26.86 -6.25 18.01
N ASN A 231 -26.27 -5.36 17.19
CA ASN A 231 -24.82 -5.23 17.11
C ASN A 231 -24.17 -4.65 18.39
N GLU A 232 -24.94 -4.02 19.28
CA GLU A 232 -24.43 -3.46 20.55
C GLU A 232 -24.06 -4.55 21.56
N LYS A 233 -24.60 -5.76 21.37
CA LYS A 233 -24.34 -6.94 22.21
C LYS A 233 -23.24 -7.86 21.66
N MET A 234 -22.69 -7.54 20.49
CA MET A 234 -21.68 -8.37 19.80
C MET A 234 -20.26 -7.83 19.97
N LEU A 235 -19.31 -8.73 20.20
CA LEU A 235 -17.86 -8.50 20.15
C LEU A 235 -17.31 -9.21 18.90
N LEU A 236 -16.70 -8.46 17.98
CA LEU A 236 -16.22 -9.02 16.71
C LEU A 236 -14.77 -9.48 16.81
N ARG A 237 -14.40 -10.51 16.04
CA ARG A 237 -13.01 -10.95 15.90
C ARG A 237 -12.15 -9.81 15.36
N GLY A 238 -11.00 -9.57 15.99
CA GLY A 238 -10.11 -8.45 15.67
C GLY A 238 -10.26 -7.26 16.63
N CYS A 239 -11.36 -7.19 17.38
CA CYS A 239 -11.44 -6.25 18.51
C CYS A 239 -10.43 -6.63 19.60
N THR A 240 -9.96 -5.64 20.35
CA THR A 240 -9.19 -5.85 21.60
C THR A 240 -10.01 -5.36 22.78
N ILE A 241 -10.12 -6.17 23.83
CA ILE A 241 -10.79 -5.74 25.08
C ILE A 241 -9.89 -4.72 25.77
N ARG A 242 -10.46 -3.59 26.19
CA ARG A 242 -9.75 -2.53 26.93
C ARG A 242 -10.59 -2.12 28.12
N ASN A 243 -9.98 -1.57 29.16
CA ASN A 243 -10.67 -0.97 30.31
C ASN A 243 -11.77 -1.84 30.94
N THR A 244 -11.66 -3.15 30.79
CA THR A 244 -12.58 -4.15 31.33
C THR A 244 -11.71 -5.29 31.82
N GLU A 245 -11.78 -5.62 33.11
CA GLU A 245 -10.91 -6.64 33.71
C GLU A 245 -11.19 -8.02 33.11
N TRP A 246 -12.46 -8.36 32.97
CA TRP A 246 -12.91 -9.59 32.31
C TRP A 246 -14.29 -9.42 31.67
N CYS A 247 -14.55 -10.18 30.61
CA CYS A 247 -15.88 -10.39 30.05
C CYS A 247 -16.08 -11.83 29.59
N PHE A 248 -17.31 -12.34 29.72
CA PHE A 248 -17.72 -13.63 29.17
C PHE A 248 -18.52 -13.45 27.89
N GLY A 249 -18.17 -14.22 26.86
CA GLY A 249 -18.84 -14.18 25.57
C GLY A 249 -19.17 -15.57 25.04
N LEU A 250 -20.33 -15.71 24.39
CA LEU A 250 -20.77 -16.92 23.69
C LEU A 250 -20.37 -16.86 22.21
N VAL A 251 -19.67 -17.87 21.70
CA VAL A 251 -19.19 -17.90 20.31
C VAL A 251 -20.34 -18.11 19.32
N ILE A 252 -20.55 -17.17 18.40
CA ILE A 252 -21.59 -17.21 17.35
C ILE A 252 -20.99 -17.59 15.98
N PHE A 253 -19.96 -16.86 15.54
CA PHE A 253 -19.27 -17.14 14.29
C PHE A 253 -17.80 -17.47 14.56
N ALA A 254 -17.29 -18.55 13.95
CA ALA A 254 -15.92 -19.02 14.15
C ALA A 254 -15.16 -19.14 12.82
N GLY A 255 -13.86 -18.86 12.87
CA GLY A 255 -12.94 -19.02 11.74
C GLY A 255 -13.36 -18.24 10.50
N PRO A 256 -13.56 -18.90 9.33
CA PRO A 256 -13.92 -18.24 8.08
C PRO A 256 -15.32 -17.59 8.10
N ASP A 257 -16.20 -17.97 9.04
CA ASP A 257 -17.55 -17.40 9.15
C ASP A 257 -17.56 -16.05 9.88
N THR A 258 -16.46 -15.68 10.54
CA THR A 258 -16.37 -14.38 11.22
C THR A 258 -16.47 -13.22 10.23
N LYS A 259 -17.09 -12.11 10.65
CA LYS A 259 -17.30 -10.94 9.79
C LYS A 259 -16.00 -10.33 9.27
N LEU A 260 -14.93 -10.38 10.07
CA LEU A 260 -13.59 -9.97 9.65
C LEU A 260 -13.07 -10.81 8.47
N MET A 261 -13.24 -12.13 8.54
CA MET A 261 -12.76 -13.03 7.49
C MET A 261 -13.61 -12.95 6.21
N GLN A 262 -14.92 -12.70 6.34
CA GLN A 262 -15.80 -12.42 5.20
C GLN A 262 -15.40 -11.13 4.47
N ASN A 263 -14.95 -10.11 5.20
CA ASN A 263 -14.45 -8.85 4.63
C ASN A 263 -13.01 -8.92 4.10
N SER A 264 -12.21 -9.87 4.57
CA SER A 264 -10.80 -10.00 4.18
C SER A 264 -10.59 -10.35 2.70
N GLY A 265 -11.64 -10.83 2.00
CA GLY A 265 -11.58 -11.13 0.56
C GLY A 265 -10.59 -12.24 0.19
N LYS A 266 -10.59 -12.65 -1.10
CA LYS A 266 -9.59 -13.61 -1.61
C LYS A 266 -8.36 -12.85 -2.10
N THR A 267 -7.17 -13.27 -1.68
CA THR A 267 -5.91 -12.73 -2.21
C THR A 267 -5.78 -13.08 -3.69
N THR A 268 -5.73 -12.08 -4.57
CA THR A 268 -5.53 -12.26 -6.00
C THR A 268 -4.05 -12.14 -6.35
N PHE A 269 -3.57 -12.96 -7.30
CA PHE A 269 -2.19 -12.84 -7.78
C PHE A 269 -2.09 -11.66 -8.75
N LYS A 270 -1.35 -10.61 -8.35
CA LYS A 270 -1.13 -9.42 -9.18
C LYS A 270 -0.07 -9.75 -10.25
N ARG A 271 -0.36 -9.44 -11.52
CA ARG A 271 0.54 -9.66 -12.66
C ARG A 271 0.98 -8.32 -13.25
N THR A 272 2.26 -8.20 -13.55
CA THR A 272 2.82 -6.93 -14.05
C THR A 272 2.43 -6.65 -15.51
N SER A 273 2.51 -5.38 -15.90
CA SER A 273 2.39 -4.95 -17.29
C SER A 273 3.44 -5.61 -18.19
N ILE A 274 4.66 -5.80 -17.67
CA ILE A 274 5.77 -6.46 -18.37
C ILE A 274 5.48 -7.95 -18.58
N ASP A 275 4.91 -8.66 -17.59
CA ASP A 275 4.53 -10.07 -17.75
C ASP A 275 3.51 -10.26 -18.88
N ARG A 276 2.50 -9.37 -18.93
CA ARG A 276 1.49 -9.39 -20.00
C ARG A 276 2.13 -9.12 -21.37
N LEU A 277 3.03 -8.15 -21.45
CA LEU A 277 3.77 -7.85 -22.68
C LEU A 277 4.64 -9.04 -23.10
N MET A 278 5.38 -9.64 -22.17
CA MET A 278 6.25 -10.79 -22.42
C MET A 278 5.46 -11.97 -22.97
N ASN A 279 4.30 -12.30 -22.41
CA ASN A 279 3.44 -13.37 -22.94
C ASN A 279 3.01 -13.10 -24.40
N VAL A 280 2.64 -11.86 -24.72
CA VAL A 280 2.30 -11.48 -26.11
C VAL A 280 3.51 -11.57 -27.03
N LEU A 281 4.68 -11.11 -26.58
CA LEU A 281 5.92 -11.19 -27.37
C LEU A 281 6.34 -12.63 -27.62
N VAL A 282 6.22 -13.52 -26.63
CA VAL A 282 6.51 -14.95 -26.76
C VAL A 282 5.60 -15.61 -27.79
N LEU A 283 4.31 -15.28 -27.83
CA LEU A 283 3.40 -15.75 -28.88
C LEU A 283 3.81 -15.28 -30.28
N VAL A 284 4.24 -14.01 -30.41
CA VAL A 284 4.77 -13.48 -31.69
C VAL A 284 6.05 -14.22 -32.09
N ILE A 285 6.92 -14.52 -31.13
CA ILE A 285 8.15 -15.29 -31.36
C ILE A 285 7.81 -16.72 -31.82
N PHE A 286 6.82 -17.39 -31.22
CA PHE A 286 6.38 -18.72 -31.68
C PHE A 286 5.88 -18.69 -33.12
N ALA A 287 5.10 -17.67 -33.48
CA ALA A 287 4.64 -17.50 -34.86
C ALA A 287 5.82 -17.26 -35.82
N PHE A 288 6.79 -16.44 -35.42
CA PHE A 288 8.02 -16.21 -36.20
C PHE A 288 8.87 -17.48 -36.35
N LEU A 289 9.02 -18.26 -35.28
CA LEU A 289 9.73 -19.54 -35.26
C LEU A 289 9.08 -20.54 -36.23
N ALA A 290 7.76 -20.71 -36.16
CA ALA A 290 7.03 -21.63 -37.03
C ALA A 290 7.17 -21.24 -38.51
N LEU A 291 7.12 -19.94 -38.82
CA LEU A 291 7.34 -19.44 -40.18
C LEU A 291 8.76 -19.77 -40.70
N MET A 292 9.78 -19.57 -39.87
CA MET A 292 11.18 -19.85 -40.23
C MET A 292 11.40 -21.35 -40.47
N CYS A 293 10.85 -22.20 -39.59
CA CYS A 293 10.93 -23.66 -39.76
C CYS A 293 10.20 -24.11 -41.02
N LEU A 294 9.06 -23.49 -41.37
CA LEU A 294 8.34 -23.79 -42.60
C LEU A 294 9.16 -23.45 -43.85
N ILE A 295 9.83 -22.29 -43.88
CA ILE A 295 10.71 -21.90 -45.00
C ILE A 295 11.84 -22.91 -45.20
N LEU A 296 12.51 -23.31 -44.12
CA LEU A 296 13.61 -24.27 -44.17
C LEU A 296 13.13 -25.69 -44.53
N ALA A 297 11.95 -26.10 -44.05
CA ALA A 297 11.34 -27.39 -44.38
C ALA A 297 10.95 -27.50 -45.85
N ILE A 298 10.37 -26.43 -46.41
CA ILE A 298 10.08 -26.35 -47.85
C ILE A 298 11.38 -26.37 -48.65
N GLY A 299 12.40 -25.63 -48.22
CA GLY A 299 13.74 -25.65 -48.81
C GLY A 299 14.35 -27.05 -48.84
N ASN A 300 14.24 -27.80 -47.75
CA ASN A 300 14.67 -29.20 -47.68
C ASN A 300 13.88 -30.08 -48.65
N GLY A 301 12.55 -29.97 -48.68
CA GLY A 301 11.72 -30.75 -49.61
C GLY A 301 12.07 -30.53 -51.08
N ILE A 302 12.38 -29.28 -51.46
CA ILE A 302 12.83 -28.94 -52.82
C ILE A 302 14.23 -29.50 -53.09
N TRP A 303 15.18 -29.29 -52.17
CA TRP A 303 16.56 -29.77 -52.33
C TRP A 303 16.63 -31.29 -52.42
N GLU A 304 15.83 -32.00 -51.62
CA GLU A 304 15.79 -33.46 -51.58
C GLU A 304 15.22 -34.05 -52.87
N ASN A 305 14.22 -33.37 -53.45
CA ASN A 305 13.63 -33.76 -54.73
C ASN A 305 14.59 -33.52 -55.90
N ASP A 306 15.27 -32.37 -55.93
CA ASP A 306 16.05 -31.95 -57.09
C ASP A 306 17.49 -32.48 -57.08
N LYS A 307 18.10 -32.61 -55.89
CA LYS A 307 19.48 -33.06 -55.71
C LYS A 307 19.60 -34.29 -54.83
N GLY A 308 18.93 -34.32 -53.67
CA GLY A 308 19.05 -35.40 -52.68
C GLY A 308 18.79 -36.79 -53.26
N TYR A 309 17.79 -36.92 -54.15
CA TYR A 309 17.49 -38.17 -54.86
C TYR A 309 18.69 -38.75 -55.63
N PHE A 310 19.52 -37.90 -56.23
CA PHE A 310 20.72 -38.32 -56.97
C PHE A 310 21.93 -38.59 -56.06
N PHE A 311 21.92 -38.09 -54.83
CA PHE A 311 23.01 -38.24 -53.85
C PHE A 311 22.81 -39.40 -52.87
N GLN A 312 21.76 -40.22 -53.03
CA GLN A 312 21.43 -41.33 -52.12
C GLN A 312 22.54 -42.39 -51.94
N VAL A 313 23.47 -42.49 -52.91
CA VAL A 313 24.65 -43.39 -52.81
C VAL A 313 25.64 -42.92 -51.73
N TYR A 314 25.74 -41.61 -51.50
CA TYR A 314 26.65 -41.01 -50.51
C TYR A 314 25.92 -40.56 -49.23
N LEU A 315 24.64 -40.21 -49.32
CA LEU A 315 23.75 -39.81 -48.22
C LEU A 315 22.39 -40.53 -48.32
N PRO A 316 22.27 -41.76 -47.79
CA PRO A 316 21.01 -42.49 -47.82
C PRO A 316 19.96 -41.86 -46.88
N TRP A 317 18.68 -42.03 -47.22
CA TRP A 317 17.58 -41.62 -46.34
C TRP A 317 17.57 -42.44 -45.05
N ALA A 318 17.16 -41.79 -43.96
CA ALA A 318 16.96 -42.45 -42.68
C ALA A 318 15.85 -43.51 -42.75
N GLU A 319 15.96 -44.57 -41.93
CA GLU A 319 14.99 -45.67 -41.90
C GLU A 319 13.56 -45.15 -41.64
N GLY A 320 12.63 -45.47 -42.54
CA GLY A 320 11.21 -45.07 -42.45
C GLY A 320 10.84 -43.80 -43.24
N VAL A 321 11.79 -43.14 -43.90
CA VAL A 321 11.50 -41.98 -44.77
C VAL A 321 11.15 -42.45 -46.19
N SER A 322 9.91 -42.24 -46.62
CA SER A 322 9.39 -42.75 -47.90
C SER A 322 9.26 -41.71 -49.02
N SER A 323 9.29 -40.41 -48.72
CA SER A 323 9.17 -39.35 -49.73
C SER A 323 9.93 -38.07 -49.33
N ALA A 324 10.30 -37.26 -50.33
CA ALA A 324 10.90 -35.94 -50.13
C ALA A 324 9.99 -35.00 -49.32
N SER A 325 8.66 -35.10 -49.50
CA SER A 325 7.69 -34.34 -48.71
C SER A 325 7.64 -34.77 -47.24
N TYR A 326 7.79 -36.07 -46.97
CA TYR A 326 7.86 -36.61 -45.61
C TYR A 326 9.19 -36.24 -44.92
N SER A 327 10.30 -36.24 -45.66
CA SER A 327 11.59 -35.68 -45.20
C SER A 327 11.45 -34.20 -44.80
N GLY A 328 10.82 -33.38 -45.65
CA GLY A 328 10.50 -31.99 -45.32
C GLY A 328 9.64 -31.84 -44.05
N PHE A 329 8.65 -32.71 -43.84
CA PHE A 329 7.85 -32.72 -42.61
C PHE A 329 8.66 -33.05 -41.35
N LEU A 330 9.56 -34.04 -41.41
CA LEU A 330 10.45 -34.36 -40.29
C LEU A 330 11.46 -33.23 -40.02
N MET A 331 11.98 -32.60 -41.08
CA MET A 331 12.89 -31.45 -40.96
C MET A 331 12.22 -30.23 -40.35
N PHE A 332 10.93 -30.00 -40.59
CA PHE A 332 10.17 -28.95 -39.88
C PHE A 332 10.34 -29.09 -38.36
N TRP A 333 10.09 -30.27 -37.82
CA TRP A 333 10.22 -30.53 -36.38
C TRP A 333 11.68 -30.53 -35.90
N SER A 334 12.63 -30.95 -36.74
CA SER A 334 14.06 -30.90 -36.45
C SER A 334 14.56 -29.45 -36.32
N TYR A 335 14.09 -28.55 -37.17
CA TYR A 335 14.38 -27.11 -37.07
C TYR A 335 13.67 -26.44 -35.90
N VAL A 336 12.47 -26.89 -35.53
CA VAL A 336 11.80 -26.43 -34.30
C VAL A 336 12.67 -26.71 -33.07
N ILE A 337 13.39 -27.83 -33.04
CA ILE A 337 14.33 -28.17 -31.95
C ILE A 337 15.56 -27.25 -31.95
N ILE A 338 16.20 -27.01 -33.09
CA ILE A 338 17.43 -26.19 -33.18
C ILE A 338 17.13 -24.72 -32.90
N LEU A 339 16.06 -24.20 -33.52
CA LEU A 339 15.66 -22.81 -33.41
C LEU A 339 14.83 -22.53 -32.15
N ASN A 340 14.57 -23.53 -31.29
CA ASN A 340 13.93 -23.36 -29.97
C ASN A 340 14.63 -22.28 -29.12
N THR A 341 15.95 -22.14 -29.28
CA THR A 341 16.75 -21.16 -28.53
C THR A 341 16.32 -19.70 -28.71
N VAL A 342 15.42 -19.40 -29.67
CA VAL A 342 14.75 -18.09 -29.82
C VAL A 342 13.81 -17.80 -28.65
N VAL A 343 13.16 -18.82 -28.08
CA VAL A 343 12.27 -18.72 -26.91
C VAL A 343 13.05 -19.22 -25.71
N PRO A 344 13.72 -18.34 -24.95
CA PRO A 344 14.80 -18.81 -24.10
C PRO A 344 14.22 -19.19 -22.74
N ILE A 345 14.40 -20.46 -22.34
CA ILE A 345 14.04 -20.98 -21.02
C ILE A 345 14.57 -20.08 -19.90
N SER A 346 15.81 -19.58 -20.06
CA SER A 346 16.49 -18.77 -19.06
C SER A 346 15.92 -17.34 -18.91
N LEU A 347 15.02 -16.89 -19.79
CA LEU A 347 14.37 -15.58 -19.68
C LEU A 347 13.63 -15.45 -18.34
N TYR A 348 12.74 -16.40 -18.08
CA TYR A 348 11.83 -16.35 -16.93
C TYR A 348 12.58 -16.47 -15.61
N VAL A 349 13.57 -17.36 -15.53
CA VAL A 349 14.42 -17.50 -14.33
C VAL A 349 15.21 -16.23 -14.07
N SER A 350 15.80 -15.64 -15.11
CA SER A 350 16.59 -14.41 -14.95
C SER A 350 15.71 -13.26 -14.47
N VAL A 351 14.48 -13.12 -14.99
CA VAL A 351 13.50 -12.13 -14.51
C VAL A 351 13.20 -12.32 -13.02
N GLU A 352 12.97 -13.55 -12.57
CA GLU A 352 12.71 -13.85 -11.15
C GLU A 352 13.93 -13.54 -10.26
N ILE A 353 15.15 -13.87 -10.70
CA ILE A 353 16.38 -13.52 -9.96
C ILE A 353 16.54 -12.00 -9.84
N ILE A 354 16.28 -11.25 -10.93
CA ILE A 354 16.36 -9.78 -10.93
C ILE A 354 15.32 -9.18 -9.97
N ARG A 355 14.09 -9.70 -10.00
CA ARG A 355 13.01 -9.29 -9.10
C ARG A 355 13.38 -9.51 -7.64
N LEU A 356 13.89 -10.70 -7.31
CA LEU A 356 14.34 -11.07 -5.97
C LEU A 356 15.51 -10.19 -5.49
N GLY A 357 16.50 -9.92 -6.35
CA GLY A 357 17.60 -9.01 -6.05
C GLY A 357 17.13 -7.57 -5.77
N ASN A 358 16.20 -7.05 -6.60
CA ASN A 358 15.61 -5.72 -6.36
C ASN A 358 14.79 -5.66 -5.06
N SER A 359 14.12 -6.76 -4.69
CA SER A 359 13.40 -6.89 -3.42
C SER A 359 14.36 -6.74 -2.23
N PHE A 360 15.48 -7.45 -2.24
CA PHE A 360 16.49 -7.35 -1.18
C PHE A 360 17.12 -5.96 -1.10
N TYR A 361 17.29 -5.25 -2.21
CA TYR A 361 17.78 -3.87 -2.17
C TYR A 361 16.82 -2.90 -1.50
N ILE A 362 15.50 -3.16 -1.56
CA ILE A 362 14.50 -2.39 -0.83
C ILE A 362 14.62 -2.70 0.67
N ASP A 363 14.69 -3.98 1.03
CA ASP A 363 14.78 -4.43 2.43
C ASP A 363 16.06 -3.97 3.14
N TRP A 364 17.18 -3.90 2.41
CA TRP A 364 18.49 -3.50 2.95
C TRP A 364 18.72 -1.99 2.97
N ASP A 365 17.79 -1.17 2.49
CA ASP A 365 17.99 0.27 2.41
C ASP A 365 17.83 0.96 3.77
N ARG A 366 18.96 1.30 4.39
CA ARG A 366 19.01 2.03 5.67
C ARG A 366 18.31 3.39 5.66
N LYS A 367 18.15 4.03 4.50
CA LYS A 367 17.43 5.32 4.40
C LYS A 367 15.90 5.15 4.45
N MET A 368 15.40 3.92 4.37
CA MET A 368 13.98 3.56 4.55
C MET A 368 13.76 2.76 5.85
N TYR A 369 14.72 2.82 6.78
CA TYR A 369 14.59 2.24 8.11
C TYR A 369 14.15 3.32 9.10
N TYR A 370 13.16 3.00 9.94
CA TYR A 370 12.66 3.92 10.97
C TYR A 370 13.16 3.51 12.36
N PRO A 371 14.06 4.31 12.98
CA PRO A 371 14.70 3.93 14.24
C PRO A 371 13.76 3.85 15.44
N ALA A 372 12.72 4.69 15.52
CA ALA A 372 11.90 4.78 16.72
C ALA A 372 11.07 3.51 17.00
N ASN A 373 10.64 2.81 15.94
CA ASN A 373 9.87 1.56 16.04
C ASN A 373 10.64 0.34 15.51
N ASP A 374 11.96 0.46 15.30
CA ASP A 374 12.81 -0.60 14.72
C ASP A 374 12.20 -1.27 13.46
N THR A 375 11.63 -0.45 12.57
CA THR A 375 10.83 -0.95 11.44
C THR A 375 11.55 -0.68 10.11
N PRO A 376 12.08 -1.71 9.42
CA PRO A 376 12.63 -1.56 8.07
C PRO A 376 11.52 -1.54 7.01
N ALA A 377 11.86 -1.04 5.82
CA ALA A 377 11.04 -1.29 4.64
C ALA A 377 11.08 -2.79 4.28
N GLN A 378 9.94 -3.35 3.87
CA GLN A 378 9.83 -4.75 3.47
C GLN A 378 9.07 -4.87 2.15
N ALA A 379 9.67 -5.55 1.18
CA ALA A 379 9.05 -5.94 -0.07
C ALA A 379 8.45 -7.35 0.06
N ARG A 380 7.16 -7.43 0.43
CA ARG A 380 6.44 -8.69 0.67
C ARG A 380 6.09 -9.40 -0.64
N THR A 381 5.74 -8.64 -1.67
CA THR A 381 5.47 -9.17 -3.02
C THR A 381 6.67 -8.91 -3.94
N THR A 382 7.49 -9.93 -4.15
CA THR A 382 8.75 -9.83 -4.95
C THR A 382 8.54 -9.52 -6.43
N THR A 383 7.35 -9.77 -6.99
CA THR A 383 7.11 -9.71 -8.44
C THR A 383 6.76 -8.33 -8.99
N LEU A 384 6.51 -7.32 -8.14
CA LEU A 384 5.95 -6.03 -8.55
C LEU A 384 6.97 -4.88 -8.62
N ASN A 385 8.25 -5.17 -8.40
CA ASN A 385 9.31 -4.17 -8.26
C ASN A 385 9.44 -3.23 -9.47
N GLU A 386 9.30 -3.74 -10.70
CA GLU A 386 9.35 -2.93 -11.91
C GLU A 386 8.13 -2.03 -12.13
N GLU A 387 6.94 -2.39 -11.59
CA GLU A 387 5.75 -1.57 -11.76
C GLU A 387 5.82 -0.28 -10.93
N LEU A 388 6.62 -0.29 -9.85
CA LEU A 388 6.91 0.91 -9.06
C LEU A 388 7.54 2.03 -9.89
N GLY A 389 8.11 1.75 -11.07
CA GLY A 389 8.67 2.73 -12.00
C GLY A 389 7.67 3.31 -13.00
N GLN A 390 6.40 2.88 -12.96
CA GLN A 390 5.38 3.21 -13.98
C GLN A 390 4.11 3.86 -13.37
N ILE A 391 4.10 4.16 -12.08
CA ILE A 391 2.91 4.64 -11.37
C ILE A 391 2.52 6.04 -11.86
N LYS A 392 1.23 6.24 -12.12
CA LYS A 392 0.69 7.54 -12.51
C LYS A 392 -0.29 8.11 -11.49
N TYR A 393 -1.01 7.24 -10.77
CA TYR A 393 -1.99 7.62 -9.76
C TYR A 393 -1.63 6.97 -8.42
N ILE A 394 -1.60 7.78 -7.37
CA ILE A 394 -1.50 7.34 -5.98
C ILE A 394 -2.82 7.66 -5.29
N PHE A 395 -3.44 6.64 -4.71
CA PHE A 395 -4.60 6.76 -3.83
C PHE A 395 -4.11 6.65 -2.40
N SER A 396 -4.24 7.71 -1.63
CA SER A 396 -3.76 7.78 -0.25
C SER A 396 -4.93 7.89 0.71
N ASP A 397 -4.87 7.15 1.82
CA ASP A 397 -5.67 7.52 2.99
C ASP A 397 -5.11 8.79 3.65
N LYS A 398 -5.92 9.43 4.50
CA LYS A 398 -5.57 10.64 5.25
C LYS A 398 -5.10 10.31 6.66
N THR A 399 -5.90 9.57 7.43
CA THR A 399 -5.65 9.32 8.84
C THR A 399 -4.58 8.24 8.95
N GLY A 400 -3.61 8.40 9.85
CA GLY A 400 -2.56 7.41 10.07
C GLY A 400 -1.52 7.26 8.93
N THR A 401 -1.87 7.72 7.73
CA THR A 401 -1.02 7.72 6.53
C THR A 401 -0.38 9.09 6.25
N LEU A 402 -1.19 10.14 6.06
CA LEU A 402 -0.68 11.51 5.90
C LEU A 402 -0.50 12.18 7.26
N THR A 403 -1.40 11.91 8.20
CA THR A 403 -1.32 12.41 9.57
C THR A 403 -0.78 11.34 10.51
N GLN A 404 -0.20 11.77 11.63
CA GLN A 404 0.25 10.88 12.72
C GLN A 404 -0.92 10.42 13.61
N ASN A 405 -2.13 10.93 13.35
CA ASN A 405 -3.30 10.81 14.23
C ASN A 405 -3.03 11.33 15.65
N ILE A 406 -2.23 12.40 15.77
CA ILE A 406 -1.91 13.07 17.03
C ILE A 406 -2.38 14.52 16.94
N MET A 407 -3.38 14.85 17.76
CA MET A 407 -3.89 16.22 17.88
C MET A 407 -3.07 16.99 18.91
N CYS A 408 -2.54 18.14 18.53
CA CYS A 408 -1.75 19.00 19.42
C CYS A 408 -2.38 20.38 19.50
N PHE A 409 -2.54 20.90 20.72
CA PHE A 409 -2.85 22.31 20.91
C PHE A 409 -1.67 23.16 20.40
N ASN A 410 -1.91 24.02 19.42
CA ASN A 410 -0.86 24.77 18.73
C ASN A 410 -0.97 26.27 19.02
N LYS A 411 -2.17 26.87 18.85
CA LYS A 411 -2.39 28.31 19.07
C LYS A 411 -3.71 28.59 19.78
N CYS A 412 -3.85 29.81 20.30
CA CYS A 412 -5.13 30.33 20.76
C CYS A 412 -5.22 31.85 20.62
N SER A 413 -6.44 32.35 20.47
CA SER A 413 -6.77 33.76 20.62
C SER A 413 -7.52 33.92 21.94
N ILE A 414 -7.04 34.77 22.85
CA ILE A 414 -7.70 35.05 24.13
C ILE A 414 -7.88 36.55 24.26
N ASN A 415 -9.12 37.02 24.42
CA ASN A 415 -9.46 38.44 24.60
C ASN A 415 -8.79 39.36 23.56
N GLY A 416 -8.78 38.97 22.29
CA GLY A 416 -8.25 39.80 21.18
C GLY A 416 -6.75 39.68 20.97
N LYS A 417 -6.05 38.83 21.74
CA LYS A 417 -4.60 38.58 21.59
C LYS A 417 -4.33 37.16 21.12
N SER A 418 -3.57 37.02 20.04
CA SER A 418 -3.10 35.75 19.50
C SER A 418 -1.85 35.26 20.26
N TYR A 419 -1.81 33.97 20.56
CA TYR A 419 -0.72 33.27 21.25
C TYR A 419 -0.31 32.01 20.48
N GLY A 420 0.96 31.66 20.55
CA GLY A 420 1.55 30.47 19.92
C GLY A 420 2.57 30.77 18.82
N ASP A 421 2.72 32.03 18.41
CA ASP A 421 3.76 32.45 17.47
C ASP A 421 4.99 33.01 18.17
N VAL A 422 6.17 32.61 17.70
CA VAL A 422 7.46 33.09 18.21
C VAL A 422 7.99 34.17 17.28
N TYR A 423 8.36 35.32 17.83
CA TYR A 423 8.92 36.45 17.09
C TYR A 423 10.38 36.65 17.45
N ASP A 424 11.20 36.95 16.45
CA ASP A 424 12.59 37.39 16.65
C ASP A 424 12.62 38.80 17.26
N THR A 425 13.77 39.20 17.80
CA THR A 425 14.10 40.56 18.24
C THR A 425 13.82 41.64 17.19
N SER A 426 13.77 41.27 15.90
CA SER A 426 13.39 42.13 14.77
C SER A 426 11.86 42.22 14.51
N GLY A 427 11.04 41.54 15.31
CA GLY A 427 9.58 41.45 15.15
C GLY A 427 9.13 40.52 14.01
N GLN A 428 10.03 39.77 13.38
CA GLN A 428 9.66 38.77 12.37
C GLN A 428 9.32 37.43 13.01
N ARG A 429 8.24 36.81 12.56
CA ARG A 429 7.83 35.45 12.97
C ARG A 429 8.88 34.41 12.57
N ILE A 430 9.26 33.55 13.51
CA ILE A 430 10.23 32.46 13.35
C ILE A 430 9.45 31.15 13.09
N GLU A 431 9.92 30.33 12.14
CA GLU A 431 9.44 28.95 12.00
C GLU A 431 9.98 28.09 13.15
N ILE A 432 9.08 27.48 13.91
CA ILE A 432 9.39 26.58 15.01
C ILE A 432 10.10 25.34 14.44
N ASN A 433 11.33 25.11 14.86
CA ASN A 433 12.14 23.95 14.50
C ASN A 433 12.57 23.20 15.77
N GLU A 434 13.24 22.05 15.62
CA GLU A 434 13.78 21.28 16.76
C GLU A 434 14.75 22.09 17.64
N ASN A 435 15.35 23.14 17.10
CA ASN A 435 16.28 24.03 17.81
C ASN A 435 15.59 25.20 18.54
N THR A 436 14.26 25.35 18.42
CA THR A 436 13.52 26.42 19.10
C THR A 436 13.35 26.05 20.58
N GLU A 437 13.69 26.97 21.48
CA GLU A 437 13.56 26.74 22.93
C GLU A 437 12.11 26.47 23.30
N LYS A 438 11.90 25.44 24.13
CA LYS A 438 10.58 25.05 24.63
C LYS A 438 10.27 25.81 25.92
N VAL A 439 8.99 26.09 26.13
CA VAL A 439 8.49 26.58 27.41
C VAL A 439 8.80 25.59 28.53
N ASP A 440 9.30 26.13 29.66
CA ASP A 440 9.49 25.37 30.89
C ASP A 440 8.18 25.29 31.71
N PHE A 441 7.65 24.06 31.82
CA PHE A 441 6.47 23.72 32.62
C PHE A 441 6.81 23.18 34.02
N SER A 442 8.07 23.26 34.47
CA SER A 442 8.52 22.71 35.77
C SER A 442 7.79 23.28 36.98
N TYR A 443 7.14 24.44 36.86
CA TYR A 443 6.30 25.01 37.91
C TYR A 443 5.04 24.18 38.22
N ASN A 444 4.64 23.30 37.30
CA ASN A 444 3.50 22.40 37.44
C ASN A 444 3.99 20.93 37.54
N PRO A 445 3.98 20.32 38.74
CA PRO A 445 4.47 18.96 38.94
C PRO A 445 3.62 17.90 38.22
N LEU A 446 2.41 18.27 37.80
CA LEU A 446 1.49 17.39 37.07
C LEU A 446 1.54 17.64 35.56
N ALA A 447 2.45 18.45 35.03
CA ALA A 447 2.58 18.66 33.59
C ALA A 447 2.85 17.34 32.82
N ASP A 448 2.39 17.26 31.58
CA ASP A 448 2.69 16.13 30.71
C ASP A 448 4.07 16.37 30.05
N PRO A 449 5.07 15.50 30.29
CA PRO A 449 6.41 15.66 29.72
C PRO A 449 6.43 15.59 28.18
N LYS A 450 5.39 15.06 27.53
CA LYS A 450 5.28 14.99 26.07
C LYS A 450 4.73 16.28 25.45
N PHE A 451 4.09 17.14 26.24
CA PHE A 451 3.55 18.39 25.75
C PHE A 451 4.68 19.35 25.39
N SER A 452 4.51 20.12 24.32
CA SER A 452 5.51 21.10 23.88
C SER A 452 4.80 22.34 23.38
N PHE A 453 5.22 23.49 23.91
CA PHE A 453 4.73 24.82 23.53
C PHE A 453 5.93 25.76 23.49
N TYR A 454 5.88 26.80 22.66
CA TYR A 454 7.05 27.63 22.35
C TYR A 454 6.86 29.12 22.68
N ASP A 455 5.62 29.59 22.79
CA ASP A 455 5.35 30.99 23.15
C ASP A 455 5.37 31.18 24.67
N HIS A 456 6.39 31.90 25.16
CA HIS A 456 6.57 32.20 26.57
C HIS A 456 5.53 33.21 27.11
N SER A 457 4.96 34.06 26.26
CA SER A 457 4.07 35.14 26.69
C SER A 457 2.74 34.64 27.26
N LEU A 458 2.25 33.48 26.81
CA LEU A 458 1.04 32.85 27.34
C LEU A 458 1.26 32.33 28.77
N VAL A 459 2.43 31.75 29.03
CA VAL A 459 2.80 31.22 30.35
C VAL A 459 2.95 32.35 31.35
N GLU A 460 3.55 33.46 30.92
CA GLU A 460 3.64 34.68 31.71
C GLU A 460 2.26 35.24 32.06
N ALA A 461 1.33 35.31 31.08
CA ALA A 461 -0.04 35.75 31.32
C ALA A 461 -0.77 34.86 32.34
N VAL A 462 -0.59 33.54 32.26
CA VAL A 462 -1.15 32.58 33.24
C VAL A 462 -0.55 32.79 34.64
N LYS A 463 0.77 32.98 34.74
CA LYS A 463 1.48 33.22 36.02
C LYS A 463 1.13 34.55 36.66
N LEU A 464 0.80 35.57 35.85
CA LEU A 464 0.33 36.88 36.30
C LEU A 464 -1.15 36.89 36.73
N SER A 465 -1.82 35.74 36.71
CA SER A 465 -3.24 35.61 37.07
C SER A 465 -4.17 36.49 36.25
N ASP A 466 -3.90 36.61 34.95
CA ASP A 466 -4.77 37.33 34.02
C ASP A 466 -6.17 36.69 33.96
N ALA A 467 -7.20 37.45 34.32
CA ALA A 467 -8.56 36.96 34.51
C ALA A 467 -9.18 36.28 33.26
N PRO A 468 -9.12 36.87 32.04
CA PRO A 468 -9.64 36.20 30.85
C PRO A 468 -8.85 34.93 30.49
N THR A 469 -7.53 34.92 30.68
CA THR A 469 -6.68 33.74 30.44
C THR A 469 -7.01 32.60 31.42
N HIS A 470 -7.22 32.89 32.70
CA HIS A 470 -7.65 31.89 33.69
C HIS A 470 -9.03 31.32 33.37
N ARG A 471 -10.01 32.17 32.98
CA ARG A 471 -11.35 31.70 32.56
C ARG A 471 -11.28 30.83 31.31
N PHE A 472 -10.42 31.16 30.36
CA PHE A 472 -10.23 30.37 29.15
C PHE A 472 -9.74 28.95 29.47
N PHE A 473 -8.68 28.80 30.26
CA PHE A 473 -8.19 27.46 30.63
C PHE A 473 -9.13 26.72 31.59
N ARG A 474 -9.84 27.43 32.47
CA ARG A 474 -10.91 26.85 33.29
C ARG A 474 -12.00 26.24 32.41
N LEU A 475 -12.47 26.95 31.39
CA LEU A 475 -13.44 26.42 30.41
C LEU A 475 -12.93 25.14 29.76
N LEU A 476 -11.67 25.12 29.29
CA LEU A 476 -11.07 23.94 28.66
C LEU A 476 -10.95 22.74 29.63
N SER A 477 -10.77 22.98 30.92
CA SER A 477 -10.71 21.95 31.97
C SER A 477 -12.06 21.48 32.51
N LEU A 478 -13.17 22.13 32.13
CA LEU A 478 -14.53 21.81 32.62
C LEU A 478 -15.46 21.34 31.50
N CYS A 479 -15.44 22.03 30.36
CA CYS A 479 -16.32 21.77 29.23
C CYS A 479 -15.73 20.65 28.33
N HIS A 480 -15.82 19.39 28.78
CA HIS A 480 -15.37 18.22 28.01
C HIS A 480 -15.97 16.91 28.55
N THR A 481 -15.82 15.82 27.79
CA THR A 481 -16.23 14.45 28.22
C THR A 481 -15.06 13.57 28.68
N VAL A 482 -13.83 14.05 28.58
CA VAL A 482 -12.60 13.32 28.94
C VAL A 482 -12.68 12.71 30.35
N MET A 483 -12.19 11.47 30.47
CA MET A 483 -12.07 10.74 31.73
C MET A 483 -10.60 10.66 32.18
N PRO A 484 -10.27 10.93 33.45
CA PRO A 484 -8.93 10.84 33.96
C PRO A 484 -8.66 9.42 34.50
N GLU A 485 -7.52 8.86 34.17
CA GLU A 485 -7.05 7.59 34.74
C GLU A 485 -5.68 7.80 35.40
N GLU A 486 -5.58 7.48 36.68
CA GLU A 486 -4.33 7.58 37.44
C GLU A 486 -4.01 6.20 38.04
N LYS A 487 -3.22 5.40 37.31
CA LYS A 487 -2.83 4.04 37.76
C LYS A 487 -1.76 4.07 38.86
N LYS A 488 -0.89 5.08 38.82
CA LYS A 488 0.18 5.35 39.79
C LYS A 488 0.17 6.85 40.08
N GLU A 489 0.45 7.22 41.32
CA GLU A 489 0.47 8.62 41.76
C GLU A 489 1.40 9.46 40.86
N GLY A 490 0.86 10.52 40.25
CA GLY A 490 1.55 11.39 39.31
C GLY A 490 1.52 10.95 37.83
N ASN A 491 1.09 9.73 37.53
CA ASN A 491 0.91 9.26 36.14
C ASN A 491 -0.57 9.35 35.71
N LEU A 492 -1.00 10.59 35.49
CA LEU A 492 -2.33 10.93 35.01
C LEU A 492 -2.40 10.74 33.48
N VAL A 493 -3.34 9.93 33.00
CA VAL A 493 -3.60 9.71 31.57
C VAL A 493 -5.03 10.14 31.27
N TYR A 494 -5.22 10.95 30.23
CA TYR A 494 -6.54 11.38 29.79
C TYR A 494 -7.06 10.48 28.68
N GLN A 495 -8.24 9.90 28.92
CA GLN A 495 -8.98 9.13 27.94
C GLN A 495 -10.10 10.02 27.38
N ALA A 496 -10.00 10.36 26.10
CA ALA A 496 -10.96 11.22 25.42
C ALA A 496 -11.65 10.47 24.30
N GLN A 497 -12.96 10.69 24.12
CA GLN A 497 -13.70 10.17 22.97
C GLN A 497 -13.27 10.83 21.65
N SER A 498 -12.92 12.11 21.72
CA SER A 498 -12.36 12.86 20.61
C SER A 498 -10.93 13.26 20.97
N PRO A 499 -9.94 13.01 20.09
CA PRO A 499 -8.56 13.43 20.34
C PRO A 499 -8.43 14.96 20.39
N ASP A 500 -9.35 15.71 19.75
CA ASP A 500 -9.41 17.17 19.84
C ASP A 500 -9.67 17.61 21.30
N GLU A 501 -10.61 16.95 22.00
CA GLU A 501 -10.86 17.23 23.42
C GLU A 501 -9.66 16.84 24.30
N GLY A 502 -9.06 15.68 24.01
CA GLY A 502 -7.87 15.22 24.72
C GLY A 502 -6.73 16.24 24.63
N ALA A 503 -6.51 16.83 23.45
CA ALA A 503 -5.51 17.87 23.25
C ALA A 503 -5.82 19.15 24.04
N LEU A 504 -7.08 19.59 24.08
CA LEU A 504 -7.51 20.77 24.83
C LEU A 504 -7.33 20.59 26.35
N VAL A 505 -7.75 19.44 26.90
CA VAL A 505 -7.62 19.14 28.33
C VAL A 505 -6.15 18.94 28.71
N THR A 506 -5.34 18.35 27.81
CA THR A 506 -3.89 18.24 28.00
C THR A 506 -3.23 19.63 27.99
N ALA A 507 -3.64 20.54 27.13
CA ALA A 507 -3.16 21.92 27.16
C ALA A 507 -3.50 22.60 28.50
N ALA A 508 -4.78 22.54 28.93
CA ALA A 508 -5.22 23.09 30.21
C ALA A 508 -4.40 22.53 31.39
N ARG A 509 -4.16 21.21 31.40
CA ARG A 509 -3.31 20.55 32.38
C ARG A 509 -1.92 21.16 32.44
N ASN A 510 -1.24 21.36 31.32
CA ASN A 510 0.13 21.87 31.29
C ASN A 510 0.20 23.33 31.78
N PHE A 511 -0.77 24.16 31.42
CA PHE A 511 -0.86 25.54 31.89
C PHE A 511 -1.33 25.67 33.35
N GLY A 512 -1.59 24.57 34.07
CA GLY A 512 -1.86 24.58 35.52
C GLY A 512 -3.32 24.41 35.91
N PHE A 513 -4.20 24.04 34.97
CA PHE A 513 -5.61 23.71 35.21
C PHE A 513 -5.80 22.20 35.01
N VAL A 514 -5.49 21.42 36.05
CA VAL A 514 -5.38 19.96 35.95
C VAL A 514 -6.68 19.29 36.35
N PHE A 515 -7.36 18.67 35.39
CA PHE A 515 -8.53 17.84 35.64
C PHE A 515 -8.12 16.51 36.31
N ARG A 516 -8.59 16.25 37.53
CA ARG A 516 -8.17 15.09 38.35
C ARG A 516 -9.18 13.96 38.38
N ALA A 517 -10.45 14.31 38.60
CA ALA A 517 -11.51 13.32 38.83
C ALA A 517 -12.87 13.88 38.44
N ARG A 518 -13.79 12.98 38.10
CA ARG A 518 -15.19 13.30 37.81
C ARG A 518 -16.12 12.27 38.44
N THR A 519 -17.21 12.75 39.02
CA THR A 519 -18.39 11.97 39.42
C THR A 519 -19.60 12.42 38.57
N PRO A 520 -20.77 11.77 38.64
CA PRO A 520 -21.95 12.22 37.88
C PRO A 520 -22.41 13.62 38.28
N GLU A 521 -22.05 14.07 39.48
CA GLU A 521 -22.48 15.34 40.07
C GLU A 521 -21.34 16.35 40.27
N THR A 522 -20.07 15.96 40.11
CA THR A 522 -18.93 16.84 40.41
C THR A 522 -17.74 16.66 39.47
N ILE A 523 -16.98 17.73 39.24
CA ILE A 523 -15.71 17.76 38.51
C ILE A 523 -14.65 18.33 39.45
N THR A 524 -13.56 17.60 39.67
CA THR A 524 -12.43 18.02 40.51
C THR A 524 -11.28 18.50 39.62
N VAL A 525 -10.88 19.77 39.79
CA VAL A 525 -9.80 20.42 39.03
C VAL A 525 -8.80 21.03 40.02
N VAL A 526 -7.50 20.90 39.74
CA VAL A 526 -6.44 21.60 40.45
C VAL A 526 -6.08 22.85 39.65
N GLU A 527 -6.47 24.03 40.13
CA GLU A 527 -6.17 25.33 39.53
C GLU A 527 -4.93 25.93 40.20
N MET A 528 -3.82 26.06 39.48
CA MET A 528 -2.57 26.67 39.96
C MET A 528 -2.07 26.11 41.31
N GLY A 529 -2.33 24.82 41.55
CA GLY A 529 -1.96 24.11 42.79
C GLY A 529 -3.10 23.97 43.82
N GLU A 530 -4.21 24.70 43.67
CA GLU A 530 -5.37 24.61 44.56
C GLU A 530 -6.43 23.66 44.03
N THR A 531 -6.92 22.73 44.87
CA THR A 531 -7.97 21.79 44.46
C THR A 531 -9.35 22.42 44.60
N LYS A 532 -10.08 22.55 43.49
CA LYS A 532 -11.46 23.06 43.43
C LYS A 532 -12.41 21.97 42.94
N ILE A 533 -13.58 21.91 43.57
CA ILE A 533 -14.65 20.95 43.24
C ILE A 533 -15.83 21.73 42.67
N TYR A 534 -16.09 21.54 41.39
CA TYR A 534 -17.24 22.11 40.68
C TYR A 534 -18.40 21.14 40.73
N LYS A 535 -19.61 21.63 41.03
CA LYS A 535 -20.82 20.80 40.92
C LYS A 535 -21.30 20.81 39.47
N LEU A 536 -21.34 19.63 38.85
CA LEU A 536 -21.84 19.42 37.49
C LEU A 536 -23.37 19.31 37.53
N LEU A 537 -24.05 20.22 36.83
CA LEU A 537 -25.52 20.29 36.85
C LEU A 537 -26.13 19.74 35.55
N ALA A 538 -25.54 20.06 34.40
CA ALA A 538 -25.98 19.55 33.12
C ALA A 538 -24.83 19.51 32.10
N ILE A 539 -24.86 18.51 31.22
CA ILE A 539 -24.05 18.44 30.00
C ILE A 539 -24.99 18.49 28.81
N LEU A 540 -24.82 19.50 27.97
CA LEU A 540 -25.49 19.62 26.68
C LEU A 540 -24.54 19.02 25.62
N ASP A 541 -24.76 17.76 25.30
CA ASP A 541 -23.89 16.97 24.44
C ASP A 541 -23.69 17.58 23.06
N PHE A 542 -22.52 17.31 22.50
CA PHE A 542 -22.23 17.66 21.12
C PHE A 542 -23.09 16.85 20.16
N ASN A 543 -23.69 17.54 19.19
CA ASN A 543 -24.41 16.93 18.08
C ASN A 543 -23.89 17.53 16.76
N ASN A 544 -23.80 16.72 15.71
CA ASN A 544 -23.42 17.16 14.36
C ASN A 544 -24.34 18.26 13.80
N VAL A 545 -25.61 18.30 14.24
CA VAL A 545 -26.55 19.36 13.88
C VAL A 545 -26.22 20.66 14.63
N ARG A 546 -25.99 20.59 15.94
CA ARG A 546 -25.74 21.77 16.80
C ARG A 546 -24.32 22.34 16.68
N LYS A 547 -23.34 21.52 16.29
CA LYS A 547 -21.90 21.83 16.14
C LYS A 547 -21.26 22.54 17.35
N ARG A 548 -21.77 22.29 18.56
CA ARG A 548 -21.28 22.86 19.82
C ARG A 548 -21.58 21.94 21.00
N MET A 549 -20.87 22.14 22.10
CA MET A 549 -21.05 21.45 23.38
C MET A 549 -21.08 22.48 24.50
N SER A 550 -21.96 22.28 25.48
CA SER A 550 -22.04 23.16 26.65
C SER A 550 -22.09 22.36 27.95
N VAL A 551 -21.55 22.94 29.01
CA VAL A 551 -21.57 22.38 30.37
C VAL A 551 -22.00 23.46 31.36
N ILE A 552 -22.92 23.11 32.25
CA ILE A 552 -23.38 24.00 33.33
C ILE A 552 -22.79 23.49 34.64
N VAL A 553 -22.05 24.38 35.30
CA VAL A 553 -21.40 24.08 36.58
C VAL A 553 -21.72 25.15 37.62
N ARG A 554 -21.70 24.74 38.89
CA ARG A 554 -21.64 25.64 40.03
C ARG A 554 -20.23 25.64 40.61
N SER A 555 -19.65 26.82 40.75
CA SER A 555 -18.32 27.00 41.34
C SER A 555 -18.34 26.74 42.85
N PRO A 556 -17.17 26.49 43.49
CA PRO A 556 -17.07 26.42 44.94
C PRO A 556 -17.51 27.73 45.63
N GLU A 557 -17.40 28.85 44.93
CA GLU A 557 -17.77 30.20 45.38
C GLU A 557 -19.30 30.45 45.28
N GLY A 558 -20.05 29.53 44.65
CA GLY A 558 -21.50 29.58 44.49
C GLY A 558 -21.98 30.07 43.13
N ASP A 559 -21.08 30.52 42.26
CA ASP A 559 -21.42 31.09 40.95
C ASP A 559 -21.92 30.01 39.98
N LEU A 560 -23.02 30.30 39.30
CA LEU A 560 -23.61 29.45 38.29
C LEU A 560 -23.15 29.90 36.89
N THR A 561 -22.40 29.06 36.19
CA THR A 561 -21.81 29.40 34.90
C THR A 561 -22.07 28.31 33.86
N LEU A 562 -22.53 28.74 32.68
CA LEU A 562 -22.59 27.93 31.47
C LEU A 562 -21.33 28.20 30.63
N TYR A 563 -20.60 27.14 30.33
CA TYR A 563 -19.43 27.14 29.44
C TYR A 563 -19.78 26.45 28.14
N CYS A 564 -19.48 27.09 27.01
CA CYS A 564 -19.81 26.61 25.67
C CYS A 564 -18.57 26.64 24.76
N LYS A 565 -18.40 25.60 23.95
CA LYS A 565 -17.38 25.52 22.89
C LYS A 565 -17.99 24.96 21.60
N GLY A 566 -17.61 25.50 20.45
CA GLY A 566 -18.13 25.02 19.17
C GLY A 566 -17.61 25.75 17.95
N ALA A 567 -18.33 25.57 16.83
CA ALA A 567 -18.03 26.23 15.56
C ALA A 567 -18.21 27.75 15.64
N ASP A 568 -17.34 28.48 14.95
CA ASP A 568 -17.43 29.93 14.78
C ASP A 568 -18.75 30.35 14.12
N THR A 569 -19.18 29.64 13.07
CA THR A 569 -20.43 29.93 12.36
C THR A 569 -21.67 29.86 13.25
N ILE A 570 -21.68 28.98 14.26
CA ILE A 570 -22.82 28.79 15.16
C ILE A 570 -22.70 29.67 16.41
N LEU A 571 -21.53 29.67 17.08
CA LEU A 571 -21.38 30.43 18.33
C LEU A 571 -21.54 31.93 18.07
N TYR A 572 -21.10 32.44 16.92
CA TYR A 572 -21.20 33.86 16.58
C TYR A 572 -22.63 34.38 16.42
N GLU A 573 -23.61 33.51 16.20
CA GLU A 573 -25.04 33.84 16.18
C GLU A 573 -25.63 33.89 17.60
N LEU A 574 -25.00 33.21 18.55
CA LEU A 574 -25.42 33.09 19.95
C LEU A 574 -24.72 34.10 20.88
N LEU A 575 -23.77 34.90 20.37
CA LEU A 575 -23.04 35.89 21.17
C LEU A 575 -23.90 37.11 21.50
N HIS A 576 -23.68 37.67 22.69
CA HIS A 576 -24.23 38.96 23.09
C HIS A 576 -23.66 40.10 22.23
N SER A 577 -24.49 41.10 21.94
CA SER A 577 -24.17 42.23 21.04
C SER A 577 -22.95 43.06 21.47
N SER A 578 -22.62 43.07 22.77
CA SER A 578 -21.43 43.74 23.31
C SER A 578 -20.09 43.17 22.83
N CYS A 579 -20.07 41.94 22.28
CA CYS A 579 -18.85 41.27 21.85
C CYS A 579 -18.41 41.62 20.42
N HIS A 580 -19.02 42.61 19.75
CA HIS A 580 -18.80 42.86 18.32
C HIS A 580 -17.34 43.20 17.97
N SER A 581 -16.67 44.06 18.75
CA SER A 581 -15.26 44.42 18.51
C SER A 581 -14.32 43.21 18.68
N LEU A 582 -14.49 42.46 19.77
CA LEU A 582 -13.71 41.26 20.06
C LEU A 582 -13.95 40.15 19.03
N LYS A 583 -15.18 40.06 18.51
CA LYS A 583 -15.55 39.13 17.44
C LYS A 583 -14.79 39.42 16.15
N GLU A 584 -14.62 40.69 15.76
CA GLU A 584 -13.85 41.05 14.56
C GLU A 584 -12.38 40.62 14.68
N GLU A 585 -11.70 40.99 15.76
CA GLU A 585 -10.30 40.61 16.00
C GLU A 585 -10.12 39.08 16.06
N THR A 586 -10.99 38.39 16.80
CA THR A 586 -10.94 36.93 16.90
C THR A 586 -11.20 36.26 15.55
N THR A 587 -12.03 36.86 14.70
CA THR A 587 -12.30 36.36 13.34
C THR A 587 -11.07 36.50 12.44
N GLU A 588 -10.29 37.57 12.57
CA GLU A 588 -9.02 37.70 11.83
C GLU A 588 -8.03 36.59 12.24
N HIS A 589 -7.86 36.34 13.54
CA HIS A 589 -7.01 35.25 14.04
C HIS A 589 -7.49 33.87 13.57
N LEU A 590 -8.80 33.61 13.61
CA LEU A 590 -9.37 32.36 13.13
C LEU A 590 -9.08 32.12 11.64
N ASN A 591 -9.16 33.15 10.81
CA ASN A 591 -8.82 33.05 9.38
C ASN A 591 -7.33 32.76 9.17
N GLU A 592 -6.45 33.34 9.99
CA GLU A 592 -5.01 33.02 9.95
C GLU A 592 -4.76 31.56 10.36
N PHE A 593 -5.37 31.10 11.46
CA PHE A 593 -5.26 29.70 11.92
C PHE A 593 -5.80 28.71 10.89
N ALA A 594 -6.94 29.02 10.26
CA ALA A 594 -7.51 28.21 9.18
C ALA A 594 -6.60 28.19 7.94
N GLY A 595 -6.00 29.34 7.59
CA GLY A 595 -5.01 29.44 6.51
C GLY A 595 -3.74 28.63 6.77
N GLU A 596 -3.40 28.37 8.02
CA GLU A 596 -2.32 27.45 8.41
C GLU A 596 -2.74 25.97 8.37
N GLY A 597 -4.04 25.69 8.26
CA GLY A 597 -4.61 24.34 8.27
C GLY A 597 -4.97 23.83 9.67
N LEU A 598 -4.99 24.72 10.68
CA LEU A 598 -5.35 24.38 12.05
C LEU A 598 -6.87 24.25 12.20
N ARG A 599 -7.29 23.32 13.06
CA ARG A 599 -8.70 23.12 13.43
C ARG A 599 -9.07 24.11 14.50
N THR A 600 -10.06 24.95 14.24
CA THR A 600 -10.43 26.03 15.15
C THR A 600 -11.72 25.77 15.91
N LEU A 601 -11.77 26.18 17.18
CA LEU A 601 -12.99 26.20 17.99
C LEU A 601 -13.13 27.54 18.71
N VAL A 602 -14.33 28.08 18.74
CA VAL A 602 -14.67 29.27 19.53
C VAL A 602 -15.12 28.84 20.91
N VAL A 603 -14.74 29.60 21.92
CA VAL A 603 -15.11 29.34 23.32
C VAL A 603 -15.78 30.57 23.92
N ALA A 604 -16.89 30.33 24.62
CA ALA A 604 -17.74 31.36 25.19
C ALA A 604 -18.34 30.91 26.53
N TYR A 605 -18.83 31.85 27.33
CA TYR A 605 -19.43 31.59 28.63
C TYR A 605 -20.61 32.51 28.90
N LYS A 606 -21.45 32.14 29.86
CA LYS A 606 -22.56 32.96 30.36
C LYS A 606 -22.76 32.68 31.84
N ASN A 607 -22.88 33.73 32.64
CA ASN A 607 -23.32 33.61 34.01
C ASN A 607 -24.85 33.49 34.02
N LEU A 608 -25.36 32.50 34.73
CA LEU A 608 -26.79 32.22 34.78
C LEU A 608 -27.37 32.72 36.10
N ASP A 609 -28.60 33.21 36.04
CA ASP A 609 -29.38 33.52 37.23
C ASP A 609 -29.95 32.24 37.85
N GLU A 610 -29.98 32.16 39.18
CA GLU A 610 -30.38 30.96 39.90
C GLU A 610 -31.87 30.66 39.73
N ASP A 611 -32.74 31.69 39.77
CA ASP A 611 -34.19 31.51 39.65
C ASP A 611 -34.55 31.03 38.23
N TYR A 612 -33.91 31.62 37.22
CA TYR A 612 -34.05 31.19 35.82
C TYR A 612 -33.59 29.73 35.63
N PHE A 613 -32.48 29.34 36.23
CA PHE A 613 -31.94 27.99 36.08
C PHE A 613 -32.83 26.92 36.75
N GLN A 614 -33.42 27.21 37.91
CA GLN A 614 -34.35 26.29 38.57
C GLN A 614 -35.65 26.09 37.75
N ASP A 615 -36.14 27.13 37.05
CA ASP A 615 -37.23 26.95 36.10
C ASP A 615 -36.80 26.09 34.88
N TRP A 616 -35.62 26.38 34.33
CA TRP A 616 -35.10 25.67 33.17
C TRP A 616 -34.87 24.18 33.46
N ILE A 617 -34.33 23.83 34.63
CA ILE A 617 -34.06 22.42 34.98
C ILE A 617 -35.35 21.61 35.15
N ARG A 618 -36.43 22.23 35.61
CA ARG A 618 -37.76 21.61 35.67
C ARG A 618 -38.28 21.31 34.27
N ARG A 619 -38.24 22.29 33.36
CA ARG A 619 -38.64 22.11 31.94
C ARG A 619 -37.76 21.10 31.22
N HIS A 620 -36.46 21.09 31.52
CA HIS A 620 -35.52 20.09 31.01
C HIS A 620 -35.89 18.67 31.48
N HIS A 621 -36.23 18.49 32.75
CA HIS A 621 -36.68 17.20 33.26
C HIS A 621 -37.96 16.72 32.57
N GLU A 622 -38.95 17.60 32.40
CA GLU A 622 -40.18 17.30 31.66
C GLU A 622 -39.90 16.91 30.19
N ALA A 623 -39.02 17.64 29.50
CA ALA A 623 -38.61 17.30 28.14
C ALA A 623 -37.84 15.98 28.07
N SER A 624 -36.97 15.69 29.04
CA SER A 624 -36.13 14.47 29.08
C SER A 624 -36.94 13.19 29.31
N THR A 625 -38.10 13.31 29.95
CA THR A 625 -39.01 12.19 30.28
C THR A 625 -40.12 12.01 29.25
N ALA A 626 -40.18 12.86 28.21
CA ALA A 626 -41.18 12.76 27.15
C ALA A 626 -41.00 11.50 26.29
N LEU A 627 -42.09 10.77 26.04
CA LEU A 627 -42.10 9.55 25.21
C LEU A 627 -42.03 9.87 23.70
N GLU A 628 -42.60 11.00 23.28
CA GLU A 628 -42.63 11.45 21.88
C GLU A 628 -41.99 12.83 21.72
N GLY A 629 -41.21 13.01 20.64
CA GLY A 629 -40.56 14.28 20.30
C GLY A 629 -39.50 14.74 21.31
N ARG A 630 -38.90 13.80 22.07
CA ARG A 630 -37.94 14.08 23.14
C ARG A 630 -36.75 14.91 22.66
N GLU A 631 -36.15 14.53 21.53
CA GLU A 631 -34.94 15.20 21.02
C GLU A 631 -35.21 16.63 20.57
N ASP A 632 -36.34 16.87 19.90
CA ASP A 632 -36.72 18.21 19.43
C ASP A 632 -36.99 19.15 20.60
N LYS A 633 -37.77 18.70 21.61
CA LYS A 633 -38.04 19.48 22.83
C LYS A 633 -36.77 19.82 23.60
N LEU A 634 -35.83 18.88 23.71
CA LEU A 634 -34.53 19.13 24.33
C LEU A 634 -33.70 20.12 23.51
N SER A 635 -33.72 20.02 22.18
CA SER A 635 -33.00 20.92 21.30
C SER A 635 -33.46 22.38 21.43
N GLU A 636 -34.78 22.61 21.51
CA GLU A 636 -35.35 23.96 21.74
C GLU A 636 -34.91 24.55 23.09
N LEU A 637 -34.96 23.75 24.17
CA LEU A 637 -34.51 24.18 25.50
C LEU A 637 -33.00 24.48 25.56
N TYR A 638 -32.21 23.69 24.83
CA TYR A 638 -30.77 23.88 24.71
C TYR A 638 -30.42 25.17 23.96
N GLU A 639 -31.15 25.49 22.89
CA GLU A 639 -30.97 26.75 22.18
C GLU A 639 -31.40 27.96 23.01
N GLU A 640 -32.44 27.84 23.82
CA GLU A 640 -32.91 28.92 24.70
C GLU A 640 -31.83 29.37 25.69
N ILE A 641 -31.23 28.44 26.44
CA ILE A 641 -30.27 28.77 27.51
C ILE A 641 -28.93 29.28 26.96
N GLU A 642 -28.57 28.87 25.75
CA GLU A 642 -27.30 29.20 25.07
C GLU A 642 -27.32 30.55 24.33
N LYS A 643 -28.39 31.34 24.38
CA LYS A 643 -28.40 32.71 23.84
C LYS A 643 -27.62 33.69 24.73
N ASP A 644 -27.13 34.78 24.14
CA ASP A 644 -26.42 35.87 24.81
C ASP A 644 -25.12 35.45 25.52
N LEU A 645 -24.31 34.65 24.83
CA LEU A 645 -22.99 34.22 25.32
C LEU A 645 -21.95 35.34 25.22
N MET A 646 -21.01 35.37 26.17
CA MET A 646 -19.84 36.25 26.15
C MET A 646 -18.64 35.53 25.55
N LEU A 647 -18.04 36.11 24.51
CA LEU A 647 -16.87 35.55 23.82
C LEU A 647 -15.62 35.62 24.72
N LEU A 648 -14.92 34.50 24.90
CA LEU A 648 -13.61 34.45 25.55
C LEU A 648 -12.47 34.46 24.53
N GLY A 649 -12.67 33.77 23.41
CA GLY A 649 -11.66 33.64 22.38
C GLY A 649 -11.84 32.38 21.54
N ALA A 650 -10.72 31.85 21.03
CA ALA A 650 -10.68 30.67 20.18
C ALA A 650 -9.43 29.81 20.42
N THR A 651 -9.55 28.50 20.20
CA THR A 651 -8.44 27.54 20.22
C THR A 651 -8.12 27.08 18.81
N ALA A 652 -6.86 26.73 18.55
CA ALA A 652 -6.42 26.13 17.30
C ALA A 652 -5.60 24.86 17.58
N ILE A 653 -6.09 23.74 17.03
CA ILE A 653 -5.53 22.41 17.20
C ILE A 653 -4.92 21.97 15.87
N GLU A 654 -3.69 21.47 15.92
CA GLU A 654 -3.00 20.90 14.78
C GLU A 654 -3.23 19.38 14.73
N ASP A 655 -3.71 18.88 13.60
CA ASP A 655 -3.65 17.45 13.25
C ASP A 655 -2.29 17.19 12.59
N LYS A 656 -1.33 16.71 13.38
CA LYS A 656 0.07 16.65 12.95
C LYS A 656 0.25 15.74 11.75
N LEU A 657 0.87 16.28 10.70
CA LEU A 657 1.31 15.49 9.55
C LEU A 657 2.49 14.58 9.93
N GLN A 658 2.66 13.47 9.22
CA GLN A 658 3.90 12.70 9.31
C GLN A 658 5.08 13.53 8.78
N ASP A 659 6.28 13.24 9.31
CA ASP A 659 7.50 13.94 8.92
C ASP A 659 7.73 13.83 7.41
N GLY A 660 7.96 14.97 6.74
CA GLY A 660 8.34 14.97 5.33
C GLY A 660 7.19 14.80 4.33
N VAL A 661 5.92 14.78 4.78
CA VAL A 661 4.74 14.59 3.90
C VAL A 661 4.61 15.69 2.84
N PRO A 662 4.62 17.00 3.18
CA PRO A 662 4.47 18.06 2.17
C PRO A 662 5.58 18.03 1.12
N GLN A 663 6.84 17.81 1.54
CA GLN A 663 7.99 17.73 0.63
C GLN A 663 7.89 16.51 -0.30
N THR A 664 7.42 15.38 0.22
CA THR A 664 7.22 14.15 -0.54
C THR A 664 6.14 14.34 -1.61
N ILE A 665 5.00 14.93 -1.25
CA ILE A 665 3.90 15.22 -2.16
C ILE A 665 4.35 16.17 -3.28
N GLU A 666 5.07 17.24 -2.94
CA GLU A 666 5.59 18.19 -3.94
C GLU A 666 6.55 17.50 -4.92
N THR A 667 7.44 16.64 -4.40
CA THR A 667 8.41 15.90 -5.21
C THR A 667 7.74 14.90 -6.14
N LEU A 668 6.72 14.17 -5.67
CA LEU A 668 5.91 13.25 -6.48
C LEU A 668 5.07 13.99 -7.52
N ALA A 669 4.51 15.15 -7.18
CA ALA A 669 3.80 15.99 -8.14
C ALA A 669 4.73 16.50 -9.27
N LYS A 670 5.98 16.86 -8.94
CA LYS A 670 7.02 17.20 -9.94
C LYS A 670 7.39 16.01 -10.85
N ALA A 671 7.19 14.78 -10.39
CA ALA A 671 7.33 13.56 -11.19
C ALA A 671 6.11 13.25 -12.07
N ASN A 672 5.12 14.16 -12.13
CA ASN A 672 3.85 13.98 -12.84
C ASN A 672 3.03 12.79 -12.31
N ILE A 673 3.07 12.54 -11.01
CA ILE A 673 2.22 11.57 -10.32
C ILE A 673 1.04 12.32 -9.71
N LYS A 674 -0.18 11.88 -10.01
CA LYS A 674 -1.43 12.45 -9.46
C LYS A 674 -1.76 11.76 -8.14
N ILE A 675 -1.97 12.55 -7.09
CA ILE A 675 -2.29 12.05 -5.75
C ILE A 675 -3.76 12.35 -5.47
N TRP A 676 -4.52 11.31 -5.18
CA TRP A 676 -5.93 11.36 -4.82
C TRP A 676 -6.05 10.92 -3.36
N VAL A 677 -6.71 11.73 -2.54
CA VAL A 677 -6.92 11.41 -1.11
C VAL A 677 -8.32 10.86 -0.95
N LEU A 678 -8.44 9.65 -0.44
CA LEU A 678 -9.72 8.98 -0.20
C LEU A 678 -9.87 8.78 1.31
N THR A 679 -10.74 9.56 1.97
CA THR A 679 -10.86 9.55 3.43
C THR A 679 -12.30 9.36 3.91
N GLY A 680 -12.45 8.65 5.03
CA GLY A 680 -13.70 8.57 5.78
C GLY A 680 -14.05 9.87 6.52
N ASP A 681 -13.12 10.82 6.61
CA ASP A 681 -13.31 12.06 7.34
C ASP A 681 -14.31 13.03 6.70
N LYS A 682 -14.74 13.99 7.51
CA LYS A 682 -15.54 15.14 7.08
C LYS A 682 -14.76 15.98 6.06
N GLN A 683 -15.51 16.63 5.19
CA GLN A 683 -14.96 17.45 4.11
C GLN A 683 -14.09 18.60 4.62
N GLU A 684 -14.53 19.33 5.64
CA GLU A 684 -13.79 20.43 6.26
C GLU A 684 -12.38 19.98 6.68
N THR A 685 -12.29 18.85 7.38
CA THR A 685 -11.04 18.24 7.83
C THR A 685 -10.16 17.80 6.65
N ALA A 686 -10.74 17.12 5.66
CA ALA A 686 -10.01 16.65 4.50
C ALA A 686 -9.41 17.80 3.67
N MET A 687 -10.15 18.91 3.54
CA MET A 687 -9.67 20.13 2.88
C MET A 687 -8.55 20.79 3.68
N ASN A 688 -8.68 20.93 5.00
CA ASN A 688 -7.63 21.50 5.86
C ASN A 688 -6.32 20.71 5.77
N ILE A 689 -6.40 19.37 5.77
CA ILE A 689 -5.22 18.54 5.52
C ILE A 689 -4.72 18.66 4.08
N GLY A 690 -5.61 18.80 3.10
CA GLY A 690 -5.26 19.10 1.71
C GLY A 690 -4.40 20.36 1.57
N TYR A 691 -4.72 21.43 2.29
CA TYR A 691 -3.93 22.65 2.34
C TYR A 691 -2.64 22.50 3.17
N SER A 692 -2.69 21.80 4.30
CA SER A 692 -1.53 21.52 5.15
C SER A 692 -0.44 20.73 4.41
N CYS A 693 -0.86 19.77 3.58
CA CYS A 693 -0.01 18.92 2.75
C CYS A 693 0.45 19.60 1.44
N ASN A 694 0.00 20.82 1.13
CA ASN A 694 0.16 21.50 -0.17
C ASN A 694 -0.34 20.65 -1.37
N LEU A 695 -1.37 19.84 -1.13
CA LEU A 695 -2.14 19.21 -2.20
C LEU A 695 -3.06 20.24 -2.85
N LEU A 696 -3.76 21.03 -2.03
CA LEU A 696 -4.51 22.21 -2.44
C LEU A 696 -3.65 23.45 -2.21
N ASN A 697 -3.61 24.33 -3.20
CA ASN A 697 -2.85 25.57 -3.14
C ASN A 697 -3.76 26.75 -3.46
N ASP A 698 -3.48 27.91 -2.88
CA ASP A 698 -4.19 29.16 -3.23
C ASP A 698 -3.86 29.65 -4.66
N ASP A 699 -2.76 29.15 -5.24
CA ASP A 699 -2.39 29.37 -6.65
C ASP A 699 -3.26 28.57 -7.65
N MET A 700 -4.15 27.68 -7.18
CA MET A 700 -5.10 26.96 -8.04
C MET A 700 -6.19 27.90 -8.54
N GLU A 701 -6.63 27.74 -9.78
CA GLU A 701 -7.65 28.62 -10.36
C GLU A 701 -9.03 28.42 -9.72
N ASP A 702 -9.40 27.16 -9.45
CA ASP A 702 -10.64 26.82 -8.76
C ASP A 702 -10.52 25.45 -8.07
N VAL A 703 -11.29 25.25 -7.00
CA VAL A 703 -11.46 23.96 -6.33
C VAL A 703 -12.94 23.60 -6.37
N PHE A 704 -13.28 22.67 -7.24
CA PHE A 704 -14.67 22.25 -7.44
C PHE A 704 -15.13 21.37 -6.29
N VAL A 705 -16.24 21.73 -5.66
CA VAL A 705 -16.89 20.95 -4.60
C VAL A 705 -18.17 20.35 -5.17
N ILE A 706 -18.28 19.02 -5.13
CA ILE A 706 -19.43 18.25 -5.64
C ILE A 706 -20.23 17.71 -4.45
N GLU A 707 -21.43 18.27 -4.27
CA GLU A 707 -22.31 18.02 -3.12
C GLU A 707 -23.76 17.69 -3.55
N GLY A 708 -23.99 17.40 -4.84
CA GLY A 708 -25.30 17.01 -5.33
C GLY A 708 -25.94 15.84 -4.57
N SER A 709 -27.21 16.00 -4.20
CA SER A 709 -28.04 14.99 -3.52
C SER A 709 -28.77 14.06 -4.46
N THR A 710 -28.87 14.40 -5.74
CA THR A 710 -29.47 13.56 -6.78
C THR A 710 -28.50 13.25 -7.91
N SER A 711 -28.78 12.19 -8.66
CA SER A 711 -27.98 11.79 -9.81
C SER A 711 -27.86 12.89 -10.89
N GLU A 712 -28.88 13.72 -11.05
CA GLU A 712 -28.89 14.82 -12.03
C GLU A 712 -28.08 16.02 -11.56
N ASP A 713 -28.15 16.34 -10.26
CA ASP A 713 -27.36 17.41 -9.66
C ASP A 713 -25.86 17.13 -9.81
N VAL A 714 -25.45 15.91 -9.44
CA VAL A 714 -24.05 15.47 -9.56
C VAL A 714 -23.58 15.53 -11.02
N LEU A 715 -24.43 15.13 -11.99
CA LEU A 715 -24.10 15.24 -13.41
C LEU A 715 -23.85 16.69 -13.84
N ASN A 716 -24.73 17.60 -13.42
CA ASN A 716 -24.67 19.02 -13.76
C ASN A 716 -23.44 19.68 -13.15
N GLU A 717 -23.13 19.41 -11.88
CA GLU A 717 -21.92 19.90 -11.20
C GLU A 717 -20.64 19.43 -11.89
N LEU A 718 -20.56 18.13 -12.22
CA LEU A 718 -19.40 17.56 -12.94
C LEU A 718 -19.21 18.17 -14.33
N ARG A 719 -20.30 18.38 -15.07
CA ARG A 719 -20.27 19.03 -16.39
C ARG A 719 -19.88 20.51 -16.28
N ASN A 720 -20.37 21.22 -15.27
CA ASN A 720 -20.02 22.62 -15.03
C ASN A 720 -18.53 22.78 -14.69
N ALA A 721 -17.98 21.88 -13.87
CA ALA A 721 -16.54 21.84 -13.58
C ALA A 721 -15.73 21.61 -14.87
N ARG A 722 -16.12 20.65 -15.71
CA ARG A 722 -15.47 20.37 -16.99
C ARG A 722 -15.53 21.56 -17.96
N LYS A 723 -16.67 22.21 -18.09
CA LYS A 723 -16.85 23.43 -18.91
C LYS A 723 -15.88 24.54 -18.50
N LYS A 724 -15.68 24.76 -17.19
CA LYS A 724 -14.72 25.74 -16.68
C LYS A 724 -13.27 25.36 -16.99
N MET A 725 -12.91 24.09 -16.82
CA MET A 725 -11.52 23.61 -17.04
C MET A 725 -11.08 23.63 -18.50
N LYS A 726 -12.03 23.48 -19.43
CA LYS A 726 -11.77 23.45 -20.87
C LYS A 726 -12.90 24.17 -21.63
N PRO A 727 -12.88 25.51 -21.66
CA PRO A 727 -13.94 26.31 -22.27
C PRO A 727 -14.08 26.08 -23.78
N ASP A 728 -13.02 25.59 -24.44
CA ASP A 728 -13.00 25.31 -25.89
C ASP A 728 -13.77 24.03 -26.28
N SER A 729 -14.13 23.16 -25.33
CA SER A 729 -14.82 21.89 -25.62
C SER A 729 -16.35 22.03 -25.67
N PHE A 730 -16.87 23.08 -26.30
CA PHE A 730 -18.32 23.36 -26.38
C PHE A 730 -19.10 22.10 -26.76
N LEU A 731 -19.95 21.66 -25.82
CA LEU A 731 -20.75 20.43 -25.85
C LEU A 731 -21.82 20.49 -26.95
N ASP A 732 -21.67 19.59 -27.93
CA ASP A 732 -22.71 18.82 -28.67
C ASP A 732 -22.08 17.99 -29.81
N THR A 733 -20.78 18.19 -30.08
CA THR A 733 -20.03 17.50 -31.15
C THR A 733 -18.70 16.90 -30.68
N ASP A 734 -18.59 16.47 -29.43
CA ASP A 734 -17.47 15.59 -29.03
C ASP A 734 -17.67 14.24 -29.75
N GLU A 735 -16.88 13.95 -30.81
CA GLU A 735 -16.91 12.66 -31.53
C GLU A 735 -16.82 11.46 -30.58
N ILE A 736 -16.19 11.65 -29.41
CA ILE A 736 -16.04 10.68 -28.35
C ILE A 736 -17.38 10.38 -27.66
N THR A 737 -18.26 11.35 -27.45
CA THR A 737 -19.59 11.07 -26.85
C THR A 737 -20.48 10.31 -27.84
N ILE A 738 -20.42 10.66 -29.14
CA ILE A 738 -21.17 10.01 -30.23
C ILE A 738 -20.68 8.58 -30.51
N GLN A 739 -19.36 8.32 -30.41
CA GLN A 739 -18.81 6.96 -30.55
C GLN A 739 -19.17 6.03 -29.38
N PHE A 740 -19.32 6.58 -28.18
CA PHE A 740 -19.63 5.79 -26.99
C PHE A 740 -21.13 5.44 -26.88
N GLU A 741 -22.04 6.32 -27.30
CA GLU A 741 -23.48 5.98 -27.40
C GLU A 741 -23.75 4.84 -28.40
N LYS A 742 -22.91 4.71 -29.44
CA LYS A 742 -23.04 3.65 -30.45
C LYS A 742 -22.31 2.34 -30.11
N SER A 743 -21.42 2.31 -29.12
CA SER A 743 -20.56 1.15 -28.79
C SER A 743 -20.84 0.59 -27.40
N SER A 744 -21.98 -0.09 -27.25
CA SER A 744 -22.48 -0.60 -25.97
C SER A 744 -21.79 -1.88 -25.45
N LYS A 745 -20.66 -2.33 -26.03
CA LYS A 745 -20.06 -3.64 -25.66
C LYS A 745 -18.53 -3.73 -25.53
N ALA A 746 -17.74 -2.66 -25.64
CA ALA A 746 -16.29 -2.72 -25.41
C ALA A 746 -15.76 -1.56 -24.54
N PRO A 747 -14.88 -1.83 -23.54
CA PRO A 747 -14.26 -0.77 -22.75
C PRO A 747 -13.20 -0.04 -23.59
N SER A 748 -13.59 1.09 -24.18
CA SER A 748 -12.69 2.03 -24.87
C SER A 748 -11.89 2.84 -23.85
N ILE A 749 -10.56 2.84 -24.00
CA ILE A 749 -9.61 3.59 -23.17
C ILE A 749 -9.87 5.08 -23.39
N LEU A 750 -9.95 5.86 -22.30
CA LEU A 750 -10.11 7.30 -22.43
C LEU A 750 -8.77 8.00 -22.71
N PRO A 751 -8.69 8.89 -23.72
CA PRO A 751 -7.53 9.73 -23.92
C PRO A 751 -7.31 10.67 -22.73
N ASP A 752 -6.08 11.17 -22.56
CA ASP A 752 -5.78 12.17 -21.55
C ASP A 752 -6.17 13.56 -22.04
N GLU A 753 -7.23 14.11 -21.46
CA GLU A 753 -7.60 15.51 -21.61
C GLU A 753 -6.70 16.36 -20.69
N GLN A 754 -6.14 17.44 -21.23
CA GLN A 754 -5.39 18.44 -20.46
C GLN A 754 -6.31 19.64 -20.17
N ALA A 755 -6.31 20.09 -18.92
CA ALA A 755 -7.03 21.27 -18.48
C ALA A 755 -6.25 22.55 -18.79
N ASN A 756 -6.96 23.65 -19.02
CA ASN A 756 -6.39 24.99 -19.17
C ASN A 756 -6.17 25.65 -17.81
N GLY A 757 -5.32 25.07 -16.96
CA GLY A 757 -5.08 25.58 -15.60
C GLY A 757 -4.78 24.48 -14.59
N VAL A 758 -4.68 24.86 -13.32
CA VAL A 758 -4.50 23.92 -12.20
C VAL A 758 -5.74 23.96 -11.32
N TYR A 759 -6.45 22.83 -11.25
CA TYR A 759 -7.71 22.70 -10.52
C TYR A 759 -7.67 21.55 -9.50
N GLY A 760 -8.46 21.70 -8.44
CA GLY A 760 -8.78 20.65 -7.47
C GLY A 760 -10.23 20.17 -7.59
N LEU A 761 -10.50 18.94 -7.17
CA LEU A 761 -11.86 18.39 -7.05
C LEU A 761 -12.06 17.82 -5.65
N VAL A 762 -13.18 18.16 -5.01
CA VAL A 762 -13.63 17.60 -3.73
C VAL A 762 -15.01 16.99 -3.96
N ILE A 763 -15.21 15.73 -3.59
CA ILE A 763 -16.50 15.03 -3.75
C ILE A 763 -16.87 14.31 -2.46
N THR A 764 -18.13 14.43 -2.04
CA THR A 764 -18.63 13.73 -0.85
C THR A 764 -18.98 12.27 -1.18
N GLY A 765 -18.93 11.38 -0.18
CA GLY A 765 -19.21 9.96 -0.34
C GLY A 765 -20.63 9.65 -0.83
N HIS A 766 -21.60 10.52 -0.52
CA HIS A 766 -22.98 10.38 -1.01
C HIS A 766 -23.08 10.73 -2.50
N SER A 767 -22.53 11.88 -2.92
CA SER A 767 -22.46 12.26 -4.33
C SER A 767 -21.60 11.29 -5.14
N LEU A 768 -20.54 10.74 -4.53
CA LEU A 768 -19.69 9.72 -5.14
C LEU A 768 -20.45 8.42 -5.40
N ALA A 769 -21.39 8.02 -4.53
CA ALA A 769 -22.21 6.83 -4.76
C ALA A 769 -22.99 6.96 -6.08
N TYR A 770 -23.66 8.10 -6.30
CA TYR A 770 -24.32 8.38 -7.59
C TYR A 770 -23.33 8.49 -8.75
N ALA A 771 -22.16 9.09 -8.53
CA ALA A 771 -21.15 9.25 -9.56
C ALA A 771 -20.49 7.93 -9.99
N LEU A 772 -20.56 6.89 -9.14
CA LEU A 772 -20.07 5.53 -9.41
C LEU A 772 -21.14 4.64 -10.07
N GLU A 773 -22.36 5.12 -10.28
CA GLU A 773 -23.45 4.34 -10.88
C GLU A 773 -23.67 4.67 -12.37
N GLY A 774 -23.83 3.63 -13.18
CA GLY A 774 -24.28 3.74 -14.57
C GLY A 774 -23.38 4.59 -15.47
N ASN A 775 -23.98 5.56 -16.17
CA ASN A 775 -23.29 6.40 -17.16
C ASN A 775 -22.44 7.53 -16.54
N LEU A 776 -22.59 7.80 -15.23
CA LEU A 776 -21.86 8.85 -14.53
C LEU A 776 -20.40 8.51 -14.25
N GLU A 777 -20.07 7.20 -14.18
CA GLU A 777 -18.70 6.69 -14.02
C GLU A 777 -17.74 7.38 -15.00
N LEU A 778 -18.19 7.58 -16.23
CA LEU A 778 -17.39 8.15 -17.31
C LEU A 778 -17.14 9.65 -17.12
N GLU A 779 -18.17 10.41 -16.78
CA GLU A 779 -18.05 11.85 -16.57
C GLU A 779 -17.22 12.15 -15.32
N LEU A 780 -17.37 11.37 -14.25
CA LEU A 780 -16.51 11.47 -13.08
C LEU A 780 -15.04 11.27 -13.46
N VAL A 781 -14.69 10.20 -14.19
CA VAL A 781 -13.30 9.93 -14.58
C VAL A 781 -12.75 11.04 -15.46
N ARG A 782 -13.52 11.54 -16.43
CA ARG A 782 -13.09 12.65 -17.31
C ARG A 782 -12.77 13.89 -16.51
N THR A 783 -13.70 14.32 -15.65
CA THR A 783 -13.55 15.52 -14.81
C THR A 783 -12.41 15.36 -13.81
N ALA A 784 -12.41 14.28 -13.02
CA ALA A 784 -11.41 14.02 -11.99
C ALA A 784 -9.99 13.84 -12.56
N CYS A 785 -9.84 13.23 -13.74
CA CYS A 785 -8.53 13.06 -14.38
C CYS A 785 -7.97 14.34 -14.99
N MET A 786 -8.76 15.39 -15.19
CA MET A 786 -8.24 16.71 -15.60
C MET A 786 -7.69 17.48 -14.40
N CYS A 787 -8.29 17.33 -13.23
CA CYS A 787 -7.79 17.91 -11.99
C CYS A 787 -6.39 17.39 -11.62
N LYS A 788 -5.64 18.23 -10.91
CA LYS A 788 -4.31 17.87 -10.38
C LYS A 788 -4.43 17.03 -9.12
N VAL A 789 -5.39 17.38 -8.26
CA VAL A 789 -5.70 16.70 -6.99
C VAL A 789 -7.19 16.42 -6.91
N VAL A 790 -7.53 15.27 -6.34
CA VAL A 790 -8.91 14.87 -6.05
C VAL A 790 -8.97 14.44 -4.59
N ILE A 791 -9.95 14.94 -3.84
CA ILE A 791 -10.20 14.56 -2.45
C ILE A 791 -11.63 14.00 -2.36
N CYS A 792 -11.75 12.74 -1.96
CA CYS A 792 -13.03 12.11 -1.69
C CYS A 792 -13.23 12.03 -0.17
N CYS A 793 -14.33 12.59 0.33
CA CYS A 793 -14.63 12.73 1.75
C CYS A 793 -15.77 11.80 2.15
N ARG A 794 -15.82 11.34 3.41
CA ARG A 794 -16.83 10.40 3.92
C ARG A 794 -17.01 9.14 3.06
N VAL A 795 -15.91 8.62 2.50
CA VAL A 795 -15.98 7.42 1.66
C VAL A 795 -15.89 6.14 2.50
N THR A 796 -16.69 5.15 2.11
CA THR A 796 -16.63 3.81 2.71
C THR A 796 -15.44 3.00 2.16
N PRO A 797 -14.95 1.96 2.87
CA PRO A 797 -13.90 1.06 2.37
C PRO A 797 -14.21 0.45 0.99
N LEU A 798 -15.48 0.16 0.71
CA LEU A 798 -15.91 -0.35 -0.59
C LEU A 798 -15.80 0.71 -1.69
N GLN A 799 -16.26 1.94 -1.41
CA GLN A 799 -16.14 3.06 -2.34
C GLN A 799 -14.68 3.40 -2.65
N LYS A 800 -13.78 3.32 -1.66
CA LYS A 800 -12.33 3.48 -1.88
C LYS A 800 -11.83 2.50 -2.95
N ALA A 801 -12.20 1.23 -2.85
CA ALA A 801 -11.83 0.21 -3.84
C ALA A 801 -12.46 0.48 -5.22
N GLN A 802 -13.74 0.88 -5.27
CA GLN A 802 -14.44 1.18 -6.52
C GLN A 802 -13.80 2.36 -7.28
N VAL A 803 -13.35 3.41 -6.59
CA VAL A 803 -12.64 4.54 -7.22
C VAL A 803 -11.32 4.07 -7.86
N VAL A 804 -10.57 3.21 -7.16
CA VAL A 804 -9.33 2.63 -7.71
C VAL A 804 -9.62 1.77 -8.94
N GLU A 805 -10.65 0.93 -8.88
CA GLU A 805 -11.08 0.07 -9.99
C GLU A 805 -11.53 0.89 -11.20
N LEU A 806 -12.26 1.98 -10.96
CA LEU A 806 -12.74 2.90 -11.99
C LEU A 806 -11.57 3.50 -12.80
N VAL A 807 -10.56 4.06 -12.13
CA VAL A 807 -9.38 4.62 -12.81
C VAL A 807 -8.59 3.54 -13.56
N LYS A 808 -8.47 2.35 -12.96
CA LYS A 808 -7.80 1.19 -13.56
C LYS A 808 -8.51 0.70 -14.83
N LYS A 809 -9.84 0.68 -14.84
CA LYS A 809 -10.70 0.27 -15.97
C LYS A 809 -10.58 1.24 -17.14
N TYR A 810 -10.70 2.55 -16.90
CA TYR A 810 -10.82 3.55 -17.98
C TYR A 810 -9.50 4.16 -18.47
N LYS A 811 -8.48 4.32 -17.62
CA LYS A 811 -7.21 4.99 -18.00
C LYS A 811 -6.07 4.03 -18.35
N LYS A 812 -6.20 2.72 -18.08
CA LYS A 812 -5.12 1.71 -18.20
C LYS A 812 -3.77 2.19 -17.63
N ALA A 813 -3.82 2.98 -16.55
CA ALA A 813 -2.65 3.48 -15.85
C ALA A 813 -2.30 2.58 -14.66
N VAL A 814 -1.01 2.52 -14.30
CA VAL A 814 -0.58 1.83 -13.09
C VAL A 814 -0.96 2.67 -11.88
N THR A 815 -1.65 2.03 -10.94
CA THR A 815 -2.25 2.64 -9.75
C THR A 815 -1.60 2.09 -8.50
N LEU A 816 -1.23 2.98 -7.57
CA LEU A 816 -0.74 2.63 -6.24
C LEU A 816 -1.77 3.06 -5.20
N ALA A 817 -2.02 2.22 -4.20
CA ALA A 817 -2.81 2.58 -3.02
C ALA A 817 -1.93 2.50 -1.77
N ILE A 818 -2.02 3.49 -0.88
CA ILE A 818 -1.29 3.56 0.39
C ILE A 818 -2.25 3.83 1.55
N GLY A 819 -2.10 3.08 2.63
CA GLY A 819 -2.92 3.17 3.85
C GLY A 819 -2.25 2.44 5.02
N ASP A 820 -2.71 2.67 6.24
CA ASP A 820 -2.23 2.01 7.48
C ASP A 820 -3.33 1.18 8.17
N GLY A 821 -4.60 1.54 8.00
CA GLY A 821 -5.73 0.90 8.66
C GLY A 821 -6.39 -0.25 7.88
N ALA A 822 -7.25 -1.00 8.58
CA ALA A 822 -8.04 -2.08 7.99
C ALA A 822 -9.02 -1.59 6.89
N ASN A 823 -9.50 -0.35 7.02
CA ASN A 823 -10.35 0.33 6.02
C ASN A 823 -9.71 0.44 4.63
N ASP A 824 -8.39 0.39 4.57
CA ASP A 824 -7.64 0.58 3.32
C ASP A 824 -7.28 -0.74 2.65
N VAL A 825 -7.51 -1.87 3.31
CA VAL A 825 -7.15 -3.20 2.80
C VAL A 825 -7.84 -3.50 1.46
N SER A 826 -9.11 -3.12 1.31
CA SER A 826 -9.87 -3.26 0.05
C SER A 826 -9.25 -2.42 -1.08
N MET A 827 -8.84 -1.19 -0.76
CA MET A 827 -8.19 -0.26 -1.68
C MET A 827 -6.81 -0.79 -2.12
N ILE A 828 -5.98 -1.24 -1.16
CA ILE A 828 -4.64 -1.82 -1.33
C ILE A 828 -4.69 -3.09 -2.20
N LYS A 829 -5.69 -3.96 -1.97
CA LYS A 829 -5.86 -5.20 -2.76
C LYS A 829 -6.30 -4.91 -4.20
N THR A 830 -7.14 -3.90 -4.42
CA THR A 830 -7.68 -3.55 -5.74
C THR A 830 -6.65 -2.86 -6.65
N ALA A 831 -5.78 -2.03 -6.06
CA ALA A 831 -4.69 -1.36 -6.76
C ALA A 831 -3.67 -2.33 -7.38
N HIS A 832 -2.95 -1.88 -8.41
CA HIS A 832 -1.85 -2.68 -8.98
C HIS A 832 -0.74 -2.89 -7.96
N ILE A 833 -0.47 -1.86 -7.15
CA ILE A 833 0.50 -1.90 -6.06
C ILE A 833 -0.17 -1.41 -4.78
N GLY A 834 -0.07 -2.19 -3.72
CA GLY A 834 -0.53 -1.83 -2.39
C GLY A 834 0.64 -1.55 -1.45
N VAL A 835 0.61 -0.41 -0.76
CA VAL A 835 1.61 -0.03 0.24
C VAL A 835 0.95 0.08 1.61
N GLY A 836 1.50 -0.62 2.60
CA GLY A 836 1.05 -0.57 3.98
C GLY A 836 1.97 0.29 4.84
N ILE A 837 1.43 1.29 5.52
CA ILE A 837 2.17 2.04 6.53
C ILE A 837 2.04 1.33 7.88
N SER A 838 3.16 1.14 8.57
CA SER A 838 3.18 0.61 9.93
C SER A 838 2.82 1.72 10.93
N GLY A 839 1.53 2.05 10.99
CA GLY A 839 0.95 3.10 11.84
C GLY A 839 0.49 2.60 13.22
N GLN A 840 -0.32 3.42 13.90
CA GLN A 840 -0.94 3.06 15.18
C GLN A 840 -2.29 2.36 15.02
N GLU A 841 -2.92 2.41 13.84
CA GLU A 841 -4.25 1.82 13.55
C GLU A 841 -4.23 0.29 13.31
N GLY A 842 -3.18 -0.40 13.78
CA GLY A 842 -3.01 -1.85 13.67
C GLY A 842 -2.11 -2.30 12.50
N MET A 843 -1.93 -3.61 12.34
CA MET A 843 -1.01 -4.19 11.34
C MET A 843 -1.70 -4.73 10.08
N GLN A 844 -3.02 -4.63 9.95
CA GLN A 844 -3.78 -5.30 8.88
C GLN A 844 -3.43 -4.80 7.47
N ALA A 845 -3.26 -3.48 7.29
CA ALA A 845 -2.80 -2.93 6.01
C ALA A 845 -1.41 -3.46 5.65
N VAL A 846 -0.48 -3.47 6.60
CA VAL A 846 0.88 -4.00 6.43
C VAL A 846 0.87 -5.48 6.02
N LEU A 847 0.04 -6.30 6.66
CA LEU A 847 -0.08 -7.73 6.36
C LEU A 847 -0.69 -8.00 4.97
N SER A 848 -1.57 -7.11 4.51
CA SER A 848 -2.26 -7.22 3.21
C SER A 848 -1.57 -6.48 2.06
N SER A 849 -0.50 -5.73 2.33
CA SER A 849 0.22 -4.90 1.37
C SER A 849 1.32 -5.63 0.61
N ASP A 850 1.71 -5.10 -0.55
CA ASP A 850 2.82 -5.60 -1.36
C ASP A 850 4.18 -5.07 -0.84
N PHE A 851 4.19 -3.83 -0.38
CA PHE A 851 5.33 -3.17 0.26
C PHE A 851 4.89 -2.56 1.58
N SER A 852 5.73 -2.62 2.61
CA SER A 852 5.43 -1.99 3.90
C SER A 852 6.60 -1.21 4.46
N PHE A 853 6.33 -0.05 5.06
CA PHE A 853 7.33 0.78 5.74
C PHE A 853 6.65 1.68 6.79
N ALA A 854 7.42 2.35 7.65
CA ALA A 854 6.84 3.05 8.81
C ALA A 854 6.27 4.46 8.52
N GLN A 855 6.79 5.19 7.53
CA GLN A 855 6.40 6.58 7.29
C GLN A 855 6.19 6.91 5.81
N PHE A 856 5.23 7.78 5.51
CA PHE A 856 4.88 8.21 4.15
C PHE A 856 6.07 8.79 3.36
N ARG A 857 7.01 9.47 4.01
CA ARG A 857 8.20 10.05 3.36
C ARG A 857 9.11 9.05 2.66
N TYR A 858 9.02 7.76 2.97
CA TYR A 858 9.79 6.74 2.28
C TYR A 858 9.23 6.43 0.89
N LEU A 859 7.97 6.82 0.61
CA LEU A 859 7.33 6.63 -0.69
C LEU A 859 8.09 7.32 -1.83
N GLN A 860 8.58 8.55 -1.65
CA GLN A 860 9.41 9.21 -2.68
C GLN A 860 10.66 8.40 -3.02
N ARG A 861 11.28 7.76 -2.04
CA ARG A 861 12.50 6.97 -2.26
C ARG A 861 12.17 5.62 -2.90
N LEU A 862 11.12 4.96 -2.43
CA LEU A 862 10.62 3.71 -3.02
C LEU A 862 10.32 3.90 -4.51
N LEU A 863 9.63 4.97 -4.90
CA LEU A 863 9.23 5.18 -6.29
C LEU A 863 10.36 5.75 -7.15
N LEU A 864 10.92 6.89 -6.76
CA LEU A 864 11.85 7.65 -7.61
C LEU A 864 13.21 6.97 -7.72
N VAL A 865 13.65 6.24 -6.70
CA VAL A 865 14.93 5.52 -6.70
C VAL A 865 14.72 4.05 -7.05
N HIS A 866 14.12 3.26 -6.15
CA HIS A 866 14.04 1.80 -6.31
C HIS A 866 13.13 1.39 -7.47
N GLY A 867 11.95 1.99 -7.59
CA GLY A 867 11.00 1.70 -8.65
C GLY A 867 11.53 2.06 -10.03
N ARG A 868 12.09 3.28 -10.17
CA ARG A 868 12.72 3.70 -11.43
C ARG A 868 13.88 2.79 -11.82
N TRP A 869 14.80 2.50 -10.89
CA TRP A 869 15.92 1.60 -11.17
C TRP A 869 15.46 0.21 -11.55
N SER A 870 14.51 -0.37 -10.82
CA SER A 870 13.94 -1.69 -11.10
C SER A 870 13.34 -1.76 -12.51
N TYR A 871 12.57 -0.74 -12.91
CA TYR A 871 12.00 -0.66 -14.26
C TYR A 871 13.07 -0.56 -15.35
N ILE A 872 14.04 0.35 -15.20
CA ILE A 872 15.12 0.55 -16.18
C ILE A 872 15.97 -0.71 -16.33
N ARG A 873 16.35 -1.33 -15.21
CA ARG A 873 17.12 -2.59 -15.19
C ARG A 873 16.37 -3.70 -15.93
N MET A 874 15.08 -3.88 -15.64
CA MET A 874 14.25 -4.88 -16.30
C MET A 874 14.12 -4.61 -17.82
N CYS A 875 13.90 -3.36 -18.23
CA CYS A 875 13.83 -3.01 -19.65
C CYS A 875 15.15 -3.23 -20.40
N LYS A 876 16.28 -2.87 -19.78
CA LYS A 876 17.63 -3.11 -20.33
C LYS A 876 17.91 -4.60 -20.46
N PHE A 877 17.61 -5.37 -19.42
CA PHE A 877 17.67 -6.83 -19.41
C PHE A 877 16.90 -7.41 -20.60
N LEU A 878 15.60 -7.12 -20.72
CA LEU A 878 14.74 -7.69 -21.76
C LEU A 878 15.24 -7.33 -23.16
N LYS A 879 15.61 -6.06 -23.39
CA LYS A 879 16.13 -5.60 -24.68
C LYS A 879 17.40 -6.38 -25.07
N TYR A 880 18.38 -6.46 -24.17
CA TYR A 880 19.62 -7.17 -24.46
C TYR A 880 19.40 -8.67 -24.62
N PHE A 881 18.54 -9.25 -23.79
CA PHE A 881 18.26 -10.67 -23.79
C PHE A 881 17.58 -11.13 -25.07
N PHE A 882 16.65 -10.37 -25.63
CA PHE A 882 16.10 -10.70 -26.95
C PHE A 882 17.15 -10.53 -28.06
N TYR A 883 17.94 -9.44 -28.03
CA TYR A 883 19.00 -9.19 -29.01
C TYR A 883 19.99 -10.35 -29.10
N LYS A 884 20.55 -10.79 -27.96
CA LYS A 884 21.58 -11.84 -27.92
C LYS A 884 21.05 -13.19 -28.41
N ASN A 885 19.77 -13.48 -28.17
CA ASN A 885 19.14 -14.73 -28.60
C ASN A 885 18.87 -14.69 -30.11
N PHE A 886 18.32 -13.60 -30.64
CA PHE A 886 18.16 -13.44 -32.10
C PHE A 886 19.49 -13.51 -32.84
N ALA A 887 20.54 -12.85 -32.32
CA ALA A 887 21.88 -12.90 -32.91
C ALA A 887 22.45 -14.33 -32.94
N PHE A 888 22.19 -15.13 -31.91
CA PHE A 888 22.62 -16.53 -31.82
C PHE A 888 21.81 -17.47 -32.73
N THR A 889 20.48 -17.39 -32.68
CA THR A 889 19.58 -18.33 -33.36
C THR A 889 19.59 -18.16 -34.88
N LEU A 890 19.60 -16.92 -35.36
CA LEU A 890 19.47 -16.64 -36.79
C LEU A 890 20.70 -17.09 -37.58
N VAL A 891 21.86 -17.28 -36.94
CA VAL A 891 23.03 -17.89 -37.58
C VAL A 891 22.73 -19.32 -38.04
N HIS A 892 21.97 -20.10 -37.27
CA HIS A 892 21.51 -21.43 -37.70
C HIS A 892 20.58 -21.36 -38.91
N PHE A 893 19.70 -20.35 -38.95
CA PHE A 893 18.82 -20.13 -40.09
C PHE A 893 19.61 -19.80 -41.36
N TRP A 894 20.62 -18.94 -41.28
CA TRP A 894 21.47 -18.62 -42.42
C TRP A 894 22.28 -19.82 -42.89
N TYR A 895 22.80 -20.62 -41.96
CA TYR A 895 23.55 -21.83 -42.30
C TYR A 895 22.72 -22.89 -43.02
N GLY A 896 21.42 -23.00 -42.71
CA GLY A 896 20.51 -23.95 -43.38
C GLY A 896 20.53 -23.82 -44.92
N PHE A 897 20.72 -22.62 -45.45
CA PHE A 897 20.83 -22.39 -46.90
C PHE A 897 22.11 -22.97 -47.52
N PHE A 898 23.17 -23.18 -46.72
CA PHE A 898 24.47 -23.67 -47.15
C PHE A 898 24.70 -25.15 -46.81
N SER A 899 23.88 -25.73 -45.93
CA SER A 899 23.98 -27.14 -45.52
C SER A 899 22.99 -28.07 -46.24
N GLY A 900 22.34 -27.60 -47.32
CA GLY A 900 21.29 -28.36 -48.00
C GLY A 900 20.02 -28.53 -47.17
N PHE A 901 19.77 -27.62 -46.23
CA PHE A 901 18.63 -27.65 -45.30
C PHE A 901 18.55 -28.90 -44.39
N SER A 902 19.66 -29.61 -44.18
CA SER A 902 19.79 -30.85 -43.39
C SER A 902 19.67 -30.70 -41.86
N ALA A 903 19.30 -29.52 -41.34
CA ALA A 903 19.22 -29.22 -39.91
C ALA A 903 20.54 -29.52 -39.14
N GLN A 904 21.69 -29.38 -39.79
CA GLN A 904 22.99 -29.44 -39.14
C GLN A 904 23.19 -28.22 -38.22
N THR A 905 23.68 -28.43 -37.00
CA THR A 905 24.01 -27.35 -36.07
C THR A 905 25.18 -26.51 -36.60
N VAL A 906 25.26 -25.22 -36.23
CA VAL A 906 26.41 -24.35 -36.59
C VAL A 906 27.47 -24.37 -35.49
N TYR A 907 27.00 -24.38 -34.25
CA TYR A 907 27.85 -24.37 -33.08
C TYR A 907 27.98 -25.76 -32.49
N ASP A 908 29.00 -25.92 -31.67
CA ASP A 908 29.16 -27.10 -30.82
C ASP A 908 27.97 -27.27 -29.85
N GLU A 909 27.56 -28.51 -29.59
CA GLU A 909 26.37 -28.84 -28.78
C GLU A 909 26.50 -28.34 -27.33
N TRP A 910 27.70 -28.41 -26.75
CA TRP A 910 27.95 -27.87 -25.42
C TRP A 910 27.92 -26.35 -25.42
N PHE A 911 28.40 -25.71 -26.49
CA PHE A 911 28.26 -24.26 -26.65
C PHE A 911 26.79 -23.83 -26.69
N ILE A 912 25.94 -24.51 -27.46
CA ILE A 912 24.49 -24.22 -27.53
C ILE A 912 23.86 -24.28 -26.13
N THR A 913 24.21 -25.29 -25.35
CA THR A 913 23.67 -25.50 -23.99
C THR A 913 24.19 -24.46 -22.99
N LEU A 914 25.49 -24.17 -23.00
CA LEU A 914 26.13 -23.27 -22.04
C LEU A 914 25.99 -21.78 -22.38
N TYR A 915 25.69 -21.44 -23.65
CA TYR A 915 25.55 -20.05 -24.10
C TYR A 915 24.54 -19.26 -23.26
N ASN A 916 23.32 -19.80 -23.12
CA ASN A 916 22.22 -19.14 -22.41
C ASN A 916 22.22 -19.39 -20.90
N LEU A 917 22.97 -20.39 -20.41
CA LEU A 917 23.00 -20.78 -19.00
C LEU A 917 24.19 -20.19 -18.24
N VAL A 918 25.38 -20.10 -18.86
CA VAL A 918 26.63 -19.71 -18.20
C VAL A 918 27.28 -18.51 -18.90
N TYR A 919 27.57 -18.60 -20.19
CA TYR A 919 28.44 -17.62 -20.87
C TYR A 919 27.82 -16.22 -20.95
N THR A 920 26.52 -16.13 -21.20
CA THR A 920 25.84 -14.84 -21.37
C THR A 920 24.84 -14.52 -20.26
N SER A 921 24.49 -15.45 -19.38
CA SER A 921 23.55 -15.21 -18.28
C SER A 921 24.18 -14.37 -17.17
N LEU A 922 25.41 -14.70 -16.73
CA LEU A 922 26.07 -14.05 -15.60
C LEU A 922 26.38 -12.57 -15.87
N PRO A 923 26.93 -12.16 -17.03
CA PRO A 923 27.10 -10.74 -17.36
C PRO A 923 25.79 -9.96 -17.38
N VAL A 924 24.74 -10.59 -17.92
CA VAL A 924 23.40 -10.00 -18.02
C VAL A 924 22.79 -9.80 -16.64
N LEU A 925 22.89 -10.79 -15.76
CA LEU A 925 22.44 -10.68 -14.38
C LEU A 925 23.25 -9.63 -13.61
N GLY A 926 24.58 -9.60 -13.79
CA GLY A 926 25.44 -8.58 -13.19
C GLY A 926 25.01 -7.17 -13.59
N MET A 927 24.88 -6.91 -14.89
CA MET A 927 24.37 -5.64 -15.39
C MET A 927 22.96 -5.32 -14.84
N SER A 928 22.06 -6.29 -14.86
CA SER A 928 20.66 -6.05 -14.47
C SER A 928 20.48 -5.84 -12.97
N LEU A 929 21.38 -6.33 -12.12
CA LEU A 929 21.33 -6.15 -10.67
C LEU A 929 22.09 -4.91 -10.18
N PHE A 930 23.21 -4.58 -10.81
CA PHE A 930 24.13 -3.55 -10.30
C PHE A 930 24.13 -2.24 -11.11
N ASP A 931 23.50 -2.19 -12.30
CA ASP A 931 23.48 -0.99 -13.12
C ASP A 931 22.62 0.13 -12.51
N GLN A 932 23.10 1.37 -12.65
CA GLN A 932 22.45 2.58 -12.18
C GLN A 932 22.58 3.63 -13.29
N ASP A 933 21.47 4.28 -13.65
CA ASP A 933 21.48 5.35 -14.64
C ASP A 933 22.05 6.66 -14.05
N VAL A 934 21.58 7.00 -12.85
CA VAL A 934 22.04 8.14 -12.04
C VAL A 934 22.02 7.77 -10.56
N ASP A 935 22.84 8.46 -9.76
CA ASP A 935 22.86 8.29 -8.30
C ASP A 935 21.51 8.62 -7.65
N ASP A 936 21.28 8.05 -6.46
CA ASP A 936 20.05 8.25 -5.69
C ASP A 936 19.75 9.71 -5.35
N ARG A 937 20.78 10.54 -5.10
CA ARG A 937 20.62 11.97 -4.81
C ARG A 937 20.06 12.75 -6.00
N TRP A 938 20.58 12.51 -7.20
CA TRP A 938 20.12 13.18 -8.42
C TRP A 938 18.74 12.71 -8.83
N SER A 939 18.41 11.46 -8.52
CA SER A 939 17.08 10.90 -8.71
C SER A 939 15.99 11.70 -8.02
N ILE A 940 16.22 12.06 -6.74
CA ILE A 940 15.25 12.81 -5.93
C ILE A 940 15.24 14.30 -6.31
N LEU A 941 16.41 14.88 -6.63
CA LEU A 941 16.51 16.30 -7.03
C LEU A 941 15.84 16.58 -8.38
N PHE A 942 15.85 15.62 -9.30
CA PHE A 942 15.20 15.73 -10.61
C PHE A 942 14.12 14.64 -10.81
N PRO A 943 12.95 14.77 -10.16
CA PRO A 943 11.87 13.77 -10.25
C PRO A 943 11.33 13.55 -11.68
N GLN A 944 11.57 14.50 -12.58
CA GLN A 944 11.21 14.44 -14.01
C GLN A 944 11.80 13.20 -14.73
N LEU A 945 12.87 12.60 -14.20
CA LEU A 945 13.44 11.34 -14.69
C LEU A 945 12.47 10.15 -14.61
N TYR A 946 11.38 10.28 -13.86
CA TYR A 946 10.37 9.23 -13.69
C TYR A 946 9.37 9.14 -14.87
N VAL A 947 9.10 10.27 -15.54
CA VAL A 947 8.09 10.38 -16.63
C VAL A 947 8.30 9.37 -17.79
N PRO A 948 9.53 9.08 -18.25
CA PRO A 948 9.76 8.06 -19.29
C PRO A 948 9.28 6.66 -18.92
N GLY A 949 9.26 6.33 -17.62
CA GLY A 949 8.73 5.07 -17.10
C GLY A 949 7.22 4.98 -17.28
N GLN A 950 6.51 6.03 -16.89
CA GLN A 950 5.05 6.14 -17.03
C GLN A 950 4.58 6.02 -18.50
N GLN A 951 5.39 6.51 -19.45
CA GLN A 951 5.10 6.50 -20.88
C GLN A 951 5.55 5.22 -21.60
N ASN A 952 6.12 4.23 -20.90
CA ASN A 952 6.62 2.99 -21.48
C ASN A 952 7.63 3.19 -22.63
N LEU A 953 8.54 4.15 -22.47
CA LEU A 953 9.51 4.49 -23.52
C LEU A 953 10.68 3.51 -23.61
N TYR A 954 11.07 2.88 -22.50
CA TYR A 954 12.26 2.01 -22.44
C TYR A 954 12.05 0.64 -23.10
N PHE A 955 10.88 0.01 -22.90
CA PHE A 955 10.56 -1.26 -23.52
C PHE A 955 9.10 -1.31 -23.97
N ASN A 956 8.89 -1.41 -25.28
CA ASN A 956 7.59 -1.51 -25.92
C ASN A 956 7.71 -2.33 -27.22
N LYS A 957 6.58 -2.58 -27.88
CA LYS A 957 6.53 -3.38 -29.12
C LYS A 957 7.44 -2.83 -30.22
N LYS A 958 7.59 -1.50 -30.35
CA LYS A 958 8.47 -0.88 -31.36
C LYS A 958 9.94 -1.15 -31.04
N VAL A 959 10.34 -0.99 -29.78
CA VAL A 959 11.71 -1.30 -29.32
C VAL A 959 12.04 -2.77 -29.53
N PHE A 960 11.08 -3.67 -29.30
CA PHE A 960 11.24 -5.10 -29.59
C PHE A 960 11.51 -5.36 -31.09
N VAL A 961 10.76 -4.73 -32.00
CA VAL A 961 11.02 -4.86 -33.45
C VAL A 961 12.38 -4.29 -33.84
N THR A 962 12.79 -3.13 -33.29
CA THR A 962 14.14 -2.59 -33.51
C THR A 962 15.22 -3.56 -33.02
N CYS A 963 15.01 -4.20 -31.87
CA CYS A 963 15.89 -5.21 -31.32
C CYS A 963 15.97 -6.46 -32.22
N MET A 964 14.84 -6.92 -32.76
CA MET A 964 14.79 -8.02 -33.72
C MET A 964 15.57 -7.70 -35.00
N LEU A 965 15.38 -6.50 -35.58
CA LEU A 965 16.13 -6.05 -36.75
C LEU A 965 17.63 -5.95 -36.49
N GLN A 966 18.02 -5.45 -35.31
CA GLN A 966 19.43 -5.39 -34.90
C GLN A 966 20.03 -6.81 -34.74
N GLY A 967 19.25 -7.76 -34.22
CA GLY A 967 19.62 -9.17 -34.12
C GLY A 967 19.81 -9.81 -35.51
N ILE A 968 18.89 -9.57 -36.44
CA ILE A 968 19.00 -10.02 -37.84
C ILE A 968 20.28 -9.49 -38.48
N TYR A 969 20.53 -8.18 -38.38
CA TYR A 969 21.75 -7.56 -38.91
C TYR A 969 23.03 -8.16 -38.32
N SER A 970 23.07 -8.33 -36.99
CA SER A 970 24.24 -8.90 -36.32
C SER A 970 24.47 -10.35 -36.72
N SER A 971 23.40 -11.15 -36.83
CA SER A 971 23.49 -12.55 -37.25
C SER A 971 24.01 -12.74 -38.67
N LEU A 972 23.69 -11.82 -39.59
CA LEU A 972 24.22 -11.85 -40.97
C LEU A 972 25.74 -11.67 -40.95
N ILE A 973 26.25 -10.68 -40.23
CA ILE A 973 27.70 -10.43 -40.12
C ILE A 973 28.39 -11.62 -39.44
N LEU A 974 27.81 -12.12 -38.35
CA LEU A 974 28.34 -13.24 -37.58
C LEU A 974 28.40 -14.54 -38.37
N PHE A 975 27.58 -14.70 -39.40
CA PHE A 975 27.63 -15.84 -40.30
C PHE A 975 28.58 -15.61 -41.48
N PHE A 976 28.36 -14.54 -42.26
CA PHE A 976 29.05 -14.33 -43.53
C PHE A 976 30.53 -13.97 -43.39
N ILE A 977 30.94 -13.27 -42.32
CA ILE A 977 32.36 -12.93 -42.12
C ILE A 977 33.19 -14.17 -41.78
N PRO A 978 32.84 -15.01 -40.77
CA PRO A 978 33.54 -16.27 -40.53
C PRO A 978 33.50 -17.22 -41.73
N TYR A 979 32.36 -17.31 -42.42
CA TYR A 979 32.22 -18.17 -43.60
C TYR A 979 33.17 -17.72 -44.72
N GLY A 980 33.17 -16.43 -45.07
CA GLY A 980 34.05 -15.87 -46.08
C GLY A 980 35.54 -15.95 -45.70
N ALA A 981 35.86 -15.77 -44.41
CA ALA A 981 37.23 -15.88 -43.91
C ALA A 981 37.78 -17.32 -43.92
N MET A 982 36.91 -18.35 -43.95
CA MET A 982 37.31 -19.76 -43.99
C MET A 982 37.16 -20.41 -45.36
N TYR A 983 36.45 -19.79 -46.31
CA TYR A 983 36.04 -20.40 -47.60
C TYR A 983 37.20 -20.94 -48.47
N ASN A 984 38.45 -20.49 -48.27
CA ASN A 984 39.63 -21.01 -48.97
C ASN A 984 40.94 -20.84 -48.17
N THR A 985 40.88 -20.93 -46.84
CA THR A 985 42.03 -20.57 -45.99
C THR A 985 42.94 -21.76 -45.69
N MET A 986 44.24 -21.57 -45.92
CA MET A 986 45.31 -22.51 -45.57
C MET A 986 46.12 -22.02 -44.38
N ARG A 987 46.59 -22.95 -43.56
CA ARG A 987 47.47 -22.70 -42.41
C ARG A 987 48.89 -22.38 -42.88
N SER A 988 49.67 -21.77 -41.99
CA SER A 988 51.10 -21.54 -42.17
C SER A 988 51.93 -22.83 -42.41
N ASP A 989 51.41 -24.01 -42.07
CA ASP A 989 52.03 -25.32 -42.31
C ASP A 989 51.55 -26.01 -43.61
N GLY A 990 50.74 -25.33 -44.43
CA GLY A 990 50.19 -25.84 -45.68
C GLY A 990 48.96 -26.75 -45.53
N LYS A 991 48.48 -27.02 -44.31
CA LYS A 991 47.24 -27.79 -44.07
C LYS A 991 46.01 -26.90 -44.22
N ALA A 992 44.91 -27.47 -44.74
CA ALA A 992 43.63 -26.76 -44.84
C ALA A 992 43.03 -26.52 -43.44
N ILE A 993 42.56 -25.29 -43.17
CA ILE A 993 41.77 -24.91 -41.98
C ILE A 993 40.28 -24.79 -42.33
N ALA A 994 39.92 -24.98 -43.60
CA ALA A 994 38.56 -24.87 -44.11
C ALA A 994 37.70 -26.11 -43.73
N ASP A 995 37.67 -26.47 -42.44
CA ASP A 995 36.86 -27.53 -41.88
C ASP A 995 35.70 -26.96 -41.06
N TYR A 996 34.62 -27.75 -40.93
CA TYR A 996 33.42 -27.36 -40.20
C TYR A 996 33.72 -27.01 -38.72
N GLN A 997 34.64 -27.73 -38.06
CA GLN A 997 34.92 -27.54 -36.65
C GLN A 997 35.63 -26.21 -36.40
N SER A 998 36.61 -25.84 -37.24
CA SER A 998 37.26 -24.53 -37.19
C SER A 998 36.28 -23.39 -37.50
N PHE A 999 35.39 -23.55 -38.48
CA PHE A 999 34.33 -22.58 -38.78
C PHE A 999 33.39 -22.39 -37.59
N ALA A 1000 32.92 -23.50 -37.00
CA ALA A 1000 32.06 -23.48 -35.82
C ALA A 1000 32.74 -22.70 -34.69
N LEU A 1001 33.98 -23.05 -34.33
CA LEU A 1001 34.77 -22.36 -33.29
C LEU A 1001 34.95 -20.87 -33.53
N MET A 1002 35.20 -20.48 -34.77
CA MET A 1002 35.31 -19.08 -35.14
C MET A 1002 33.98 -18.34 -34.97
N ALA A 1003 32.88 -18.91 -35.45
CA ALA A 1003 31.55 -18.31 -35.33
C ALA A 1003 31.10 -18.14 -33.86
N GLN A 1004 31.30 -19.16 -32.99
CA GLN A 1004 31.00 -19.03 -31.55
C GLN A 1004 31.86 -17.98 -30.85
N THR A 1005 33.16 -17.91 -31.18
CA THR A 1005 34.06 -16.90 -30.59
C THR A 1005 33.67 -15.48 -31.02
N CYS A 1006 33.36 -15.28 -32.31
CA CYS A 1006 32.86 -14.00 -32.84
C CYS A 1006 31.58 -13.57 -32.13
N LEU A 1007 30.59 -14.47 -32.03
CA LEU A 1007 29.31 -14.19 -31.37
C LEU A 1007 29.52 -13.77 -29.92
N LEU A 1008 30.28 -14.55 -29.15
CA LEU A 1008 30.43 -14.28 -27.71
C LEU A 1008 31.12 -12.94 -27.45
N ILE A 1009 32.15 -12.60 -28.21
CA ILE A 1009 32.86 -11.32 -28.04
C ILE A 1009 31.97 -10.16 -28.48
N VAL A 1010 31.27 -10.25 -29.62
CA VAL A 1010 30.33 -9.21 -30.08
C VAL A 1010 29.25 -8.94 -29.02
N VAL A 1011 28.64 -10.00 -28.51
CA VAL A 1011 27.58 -9.93 -27.49
C VAL A 1011 28.13 -9.37 -26.16
N SER A 1012 29.36 -9.71 -25.78
CA SER A 1012 30.06 -9.20 -24.59
C SER A 1012 30.43 -7.70 -24.71
N VAL A 1013 30.89 -7.26 -25.88
CA VAL A 1013 31.15 -5.83 -26.14
C VAL A 1013 29.83 -5.05 -26.14
N GLN A 1014 28.77 -5.62 -26.71
CA GLN A 1014 27.46 -4.98 -26.75
C GLN A 1014 26.89 -4.75 -25.35
N ILE A 1015 27.01 -5.70 -24.40
CA ILE A 1015 26.59 -5.47 -23.00
C ILE A 1015 27.45 -4.43 -22.29
N GLY A 1016 28.75 -4.40 -22.60
CA GLY A 1016 29.63 -3.33 -22.11
C GLY A 1016 29.16 -1.94 -22.55
N LEU A 1017 28.70 -1.80 -23.79
CA LEU A 1017 28.15 -0.54 -24.32
C LEU A 1017 26.77 -0.18 -23.77
N ASP A 1018 25.99 -1.17 -23.33
CA ASP A 1018 24.67 -0.97 -22.72
C ASP A 1018 24.73 -0.69 -21.21
N THR A 1019 25.83 -1.04 -20.56
CA THR A 1019 26.09 -0.76 -19.13
C THR A 1019 26.33 0.73 -18.94
N SER A 1020 25.55 1.38 -18.07
CA SER A 1020 25.68 2.81 -17.79
C SER A 1020 26.66 3.09 -16.66
N TYR A 1021 26.70 2.21 -15.64
CA TYR A 1021 27.58 2.33 -14.49
C TYR A 1021 28.57 1.16 -14.42
N TRP A 1022 29.84 1.45 -14.70
CA TRP A 1022 30.92 0.46 -14.67
C TRP A 1022 31.45 0.27 -13.24
N THR A 1023 31.10 -0.86 -12.63
CA THR A 1023 31.59 -1.29 -11.32
C THR A 1023 32.60 -2.43 -11.45
N VAL A 1024 33.39 -2.66 -10.40
CA VAL A 1024 34.30 -3.83 -10.31
C VAL A 1024 33.53 -5.14 -10.49
N VAL A 1025 32.30 -5.21 -9.96
CA VAL A 1025 31.42 -6.38 -10.09
C VAL A 1025 31.00 -6.61 -11.54
N ASN A 1026 30.59 -5.55 -12.25
CA ASN A 1026 30.21 -5.66 -13.66
C ASN A 1026 31.40 -6.07 -14.54
N GLN A 1027 32.60 -5.52 -14.27
CA GLN A 1027 33.83 -5.93 -14.94
C GLN A 1027 34.16 -7.39 -14.68
N PHE A 1028 34.07 -7.84 -13.43
CA PHE A 1028 34.29 -9.23 -13.05
C PHE A 1028 33.37 -10.18 -13.80
N PHE A 1029 32.07 -9.88 -13.92
CA PHE A 1029 31.15 -10.76 -14.65
C PHE A 1029 31.41 -10.79 -16.16
N ILE A 1030 31.70 -9.65 -16.80
CA ILE A 1030 31.95 -9.60 -18.26
C ILE A 1030 33.27 -10.29 -18.62
N TRP A 1031 34.38 -9.94 -17.96
CA TRP A 1031 35.69 -10.56 -18.23
C TRP A 1031 35.77 -11.99 -17.70
N GLY A 1032 35.10 -12.26 -16.58
CA GLY A 1032 34.98 -13.59 -16.00
C GLY A 1032 34.25 -14.54 -16.94
N SER A 1033 33.14 -14.13 -17.58
CA SER A 1033 32.43 -15.01 -18.52
C SER A 1033 33.23 -15.31 -19.78
N LEU A 1034 33.97 -14.34 -20.31
CA LEU A 1034 34.91 -14.55 -21.41
C LEU A 1034 36.04 -15.51 -21.03
N SER A 1035 36.59 -15.35 -19.82
CA SER A 1035 37.67 -16.23 -19.32
C SER A 1035 37.17 -17.66 -19.11
N VAL A 1036 35.97 -17.83 -18.56
CA VAL A 1036 35.30 -19.13 -18.38
C VAL A 1036 35.02 -19.79 -19.72
N TYR A 1037 34.60 -19.03 -20.74
CA TYR A 1037 34.43 -19.56 -22.09
C TYR A 1037 35.72 -20.16 -22.63
N PHE A 1038 36.81 -19.39 -22.65
CA PHE A 1038 38.08 -19.91 -23.15
C PHE A 1038 38.56 -21.11 -22.33
N ALA A 1039 38.47 -21.07 -21.00
CA ALA A 1039 38.84 -22.18 -20.15
C ALA A 1039 38.05 -23.47 -20.46
N ILE A 1040 36.72 -23.37 -20.62
CA ILE A 1040 35.87 -24.50 -20.96
C ILE A 1040 36.17 -25.01 -22.38
N THR A 1041 36.29 -24.13 -23.38
CA THR A 1041 36.60 -24.51 -24.76
C THR A 1041 37.96 -25.20 -24.87
N PHE A 1042 39.01 -24.69 -24.23
CA PHE A 1042 40.32 -25.35 -24.21
C PHE A 1042 40.30 -26.70 -23.50
N THR A 1043 39.49 -26.84 -22.44
CA THR A 1043 39.36 -28.10 -21.70
C THR A 1043 38.56 -29.14 -22.49
N MET A 1044 37.42 -28.76 -23.06
CA MET A 1044 36.55 -29.65 -23.84
C MET A 1044 37.23 -30.13 -25.13
N TYR A 1045 38.06 -29.28 -25.76
CA TYR A 1045 38.75 -29.61 -27.02
C TYR A 1045 40.15 -30.21 -26.79
N SER A 1046 40.45 -30.60 -25.55
CA SER A 1046 41.71 -31.26 -25.17
C SER A 1046 41.68 -32.77 -25.42
N ASP A 1047 42.84 -33.34 -25.67
CA ASP A 1047 43.01 -34.78 -25.90
C ASP A 1047 42.52 -35.61 -24.70
N GLY A 1048 42.67 -35.09 -23.47
CA GLY A 1048 42.28 -35.78 -22.24
C GLY A 1048 40.77 -35.99 -22.10
N MET A 1049 39.95 -34.98 -22.42
CA MET A 1049 38.49 -35.10 -22.33
C MET A 1049 37.92 -36.00 -23.43
N TYR A 1050 38.51 -35.95 -24.62
CA TYR A 1050 38.14 -36.85 -25.72
C TYR A 1050 38.39 -38.32 -25.37
N LEU A 1051 39.54 -38.63 -24.74
CA LEU A 1051 39.87 -40.01 -24.34
C LEU A 1051 38.92 -40.57 -23.28
N ILE A 1052 38.31 -39.72 -22.45
CA ILE A 1052 37.35 -40.13 -21.42
C ILE A 1052 35.94 -40.30 -22.00
N PHE A 1053 35.50 -39.40 -22.89
CA PHE A 1053 34.16 -39.42 -23.50
C PHE A 1053 34.22 -39.15 -25.01
N THR A 1054 34.62 -40.16 -25.78
CA THR A 1054 34.86 -40.06 -27.23
C THR A 1054 33.63 -39.65 -28.05
N ALA A 1055 32.42 -40.06 -27.62
CA ALA A 1055 31.17 -39.74 -28.31
C ALA A 1055 30.65 -38.32 -28.04
N SER A 1056 31.13 -37.64 -26.98
CA SER A 1056 30.59 -36.35 -26.52
C SER A 1056 31.47 -35.14 -26.82
N PHE A 1057 32.74 -35.34 -27.22
CA PHE A 1057 33.71 -34.25 -27.47
C PHE A 1057 34.48 -34.42 -28.80
N PRO A 1058 33.84 -34.26 -29.97
CA PRO A 1058 34.45 -34.59 -31.27
C PRO A 1058 35.49 -33.59 -31.80
N PHE A 1059 35.69 -32.42 -31.16
CA PHE A 1059 36.51 -31.31 -31.69
C PHE A 1059 37.92 -31.31 -31.09
N ILE A 1060 38.72 -32.34 -31.41
CA ILE A 1060 40.05 -32.54 -30.83
C ILE A 1060 41.06 -31.55 -31.42
N GLY A 1061 41.73 -30.77 -30.58
CA GLY A 1061 42.83 -29.90 -31.01
C GLY A 1061 42.41 -28.69 -31.87
N THR A 1062 41.13 -28.56 -32.21
CA THR A 1062 40.56 -27.46 -33.00
C THR A 1062 40.83 -26.11 -32.35
N ALA A 1063 40.68 -25.99 -31.02
CA ALA A 1063 40.94 -24.75 -30.29
C ALA A 1063 42.36 -24.21 -30.52
N ARG A 1064 43.36 -25.09 -30.37
CA ARG A 1064 44.77 -24.73 -30.55
C ARG A 1064 45.08 -24.43 -32.01
N ASN A 1065 44.50 -25.19 -32.94
CA ASN A 1065 44.77 -25.03 -34.37
C ASN A 1065 44.18 -23.73 -34.91
N THR A 1066 42.90 -23.44 -34.65
CA THR A 1066 42.19 -22.28 -35.18
C THR A 1066 42.62 -20.97 -34.51
N LEU A 1067 42.67 -20.89 -33.17
CA LEU A 1067 42.99 -19.65 -32.46
C LEU A 1067 44.48 -19.26 -32.55
N SER A 1068 45.36 -20.15 -33.01
CA SER A 1068 46.77 -19.81 -33.29
C SER A 1068 46.95 -18.94 -34.54
N GLN A 1069 45.94 -18.84 -35.41
CA GLN A 1069 46.06 -18.22 -36.72
C GLN A 1069 45.72 -16.72 -36.66
N PRO A 1070 46.58 -15.83 -37.20
CA PRO A 1070 46.32 -14.39 -37.24
C PRO A 1070 45.04 -14.00 -37.99
N ASN A 1071 44.73 -14.72 -39.09
CA ASN A 1071 43.55 -14.46 -39.92
C ASN A 1071 42.24 -14.58 -39.13
N VAL A 1072 42.18 -15.50 -38.16
CA VAL A 1072 41.01 -15.71 -37.29
C VAL A 1072 40.79 -14.50 -36.40
N TRP A 1073 41.85 -13.97 -35.76
CA TRP A 1073 41.75 -12.78 -34.92
C TRP A 1073 41.39 -11.50 -35.71
N LEU A 1074 41.91 -11.35 -36.92
CA LEU A 1074 41.53 -10.23 -37.82
C LEU A 1074 40.06 -10.28 -38.20
N ALA A 1075 39.55 -11.45 -38.52
CA ALA A 1075 38.14 -11.62 -38.85
C ALA A 1075 37.23 -11.46 -37.62
N ILE A 1076 37.64 -11.91 -36.42
CA ILE A 1076 36.96 -11.59 -35.16
C ILE A 1076 36.88 -10.07 -34.96
N PHE A 1077 38.01 -9.37 -35.12
CA PHE A 1077 38.07 -7.91 -34.99
C PHE A 1077 37.17 -7.18 -36.00
N LEU A 1078 37.15 -7.67 -37.25
CA LEU A 1078 36.27 -7.15 -38.30
C LEU A 1078 34.80 -7.36 -37.95
N SER A 1079 34.41 -8.56 -37.49
CA SER A 1079 33.05 -8.85 -37.03
C SER A 1079 32.61 -7.92 -35.90
N ILE A 1080 33.48 -7.70 -34.90
CA ILE A 1080 33.21 -6.76 -33.80
C ILE A 1080 32.98 -5.35 -34.34
N THR A 1081 33.87 -4.86 -35.20
CA THR A 1081 33.79 -3.51 -35.75
C THR A 1081 32.50 -3.30 -36.54
N LEU A 1082 32.16 -4.24 -37.44
CA LEU A 1082 30.97 -4.14 -38.28
C LEU A 1082 29.66 -4.25 -37.47
N CYS A 1083 29.63 -5.06 -36.41
CA CYS A 1083 28.45 -5.17 -35.55
C CYS A 1083 28.28 -3.94 -34.64
N VAL A 1084 29.36 -3.39 -34.09
CA VAL A 1084 29.32 -2.35 -33.05
C VAL A 1084 29.22 -0.93 -33.63
N LEU A 1085 29.93 -0.65 -34.73
CA LEU A 1085 30.04 0.70 -35.29
C LEU A 1085 28.66 1.32 -35.64
N PRO A 1086 27.72 0.60 -36.30
CA PRO A 1086 26.39 1.17 -36.60
C PRO A 1086 25.60 1.48 -35.33
N VAL A 1087 25.74 0.66 -34.29
CA VAL A 1087 25.02 0.85 -33.02
C VAL A 1087 25.52 2.11 -32.30
N VAL A 1088 26.84 2.30 -32.24
CA VAL A 1088 27.46 3.50 -31.65
C VAL A 1088 27.09 4.75 -32.45
N GLY A 1089 27.19 4.68 -33.79
CA GLY A 1089 26.81 5.79 -34.67
C GLY A 1089 25.35 6.18 -34.52
N PHE A 1090 24.43 5.21 -34.49
CA PHE A 1090 23.00 5.48 -34.29
C PHE A 1090 22.70 6.10 -32.92
N ARG A 1091 23.32 5.62 -31.84
CA ARG A 1091 23.14 6.19 -30.49
C ARG A 1091 23.63 7.64 -30.44
N PHE A 1092 24.81 7.90 -31.00
CA PHE A 1092 25.38 9.23 -31.04
C PHE A 1092 24.49 10.21 -31.82
N LEU A 1093 24.06 9.84 -33.04
CA LEU A 1093 23.18 10.65 -33.87
C LEU A 1093 21.82 10.89 -33.20
N LYS A 1094 21.23 9.86 -32.58
CA LYS A 1094 19.94 9.99 -31.89
C LYS A 1094 20.04 10.96 -30.70
N ALA A 1095 21.10 10.84 -29.90
CA ALA A 1095 21.30 11.71 -28.75
C ALA A 1095 21.44 13.19 -29.14
N GLN A 1096 22.03 13.48 -30.30
CA GLN A 1096 22.20 14.85 -30.81
C GLN A 1096 20.95 15.39 -31.51
N LEU A 1097 20.33 14.60 -32.40
CA LEU A 1097 19.24 15.08 -33.27
C LEU A 1097 17.87 15.04 -32.58
N LYS A 1098 17.60 14.05 -31.72
CA LYS A 1098 16.31 13.86 -31.04
C LYS A 1098 16.54 13.38 -29.60
N PRO A 1099 17.05 14.26 -28.69
CA PRO A 1099 17.32 13.89 -27.31
C PRO A 1099 16.03 13.49 -26.59
N THR A 1100 16.09 12.38 -25.86
CA THR A 1100 14.97 11.93 -25.03
C THR A 1100 14.75 12.86 -23.85
N PRO A 1101 13.57 12.85 -23.20
CA PRO A 1101 13.34 13.62 -21.97
C PRO A 1101 14.40 13.34 -20.89
N SER A 1102 14.84 12.08 -20.76
CA SER A 1102 15.93 11.67 -19.89
C SER A 1102 17.25 12.35 -20.26
N ASP A 1103 17.60 12.40 -21.54
CA ASP A 1103 18.84 13.04 -22.01
C ASP A 1103 18.87 14.54 -21.70
N LYS A 1104 17.73 15.23 -21.84
CA LYS A 1104 17.60 16.64 -21.47
C LYS A 1104 17.84 16.87 -19.98
N VAL A 1105 17.33 15.99 -19.12
CA VAL A 1105 17.55 16.09 -17.67
C VAL A 1105 18.99 15.73 -17.31
N LEU A 1106 19.59 14.73 -17.98
CA LEU A 1106 21.01 14.39 -17.81
C LEU A 1106 21.94 15.56 -18.18
N LEU A 1107 21.60 16.33 -19.21
CA LEU A 1107 22.31 17.57 -19.54
C LEU A 1107 22.20 18.60 -18.41
N LYS A 1108 20.99 18.82 -17.87
CA LYS A 1108 20.78 19.69 -16.70
C LYS A 1108 21.58 19.21 -15.47
N ILE A 1109 21.67 17.91 -15.24
CA ILE A 1109 22.48 17.33 -14.15
C ILE A 1109 23.97 17.61 -14.40
N LYS A 1110 24.46 17.45 -15.63
CA LYS A 1110 25.85 17.77 -15.99
C LYS A 1110 26.16 19.26 -15.78
N GLU A 1111 25.21 20.15 -16.09
CA GLU A 1111 25.33 21.58 -15.80
C GLU A 1111 25.31 21.87 -14.29
N ALA A 1112 24.39 21.26 -13.54
CA ALA A 1112 24.29 21.39 -12.10
C ALA A 1112 25.54 20.84 -11.36
N LYS A 1113 26.21 19.82 -11.91
CA LYS A 1113 27.50 19.34 -11.39
C LYS A 1113 28.61 20.36 -11.57
N LYS A 1114 28.58 21.16 -12.64
CA LYS A 1114 29.57 22.21 -12.91
C LYS A 1114 29.31 23.48 -12.10
N ARG A 1115 28.03 23.81 -11.88
CA ARG A 1115 27.58 24.94 -11.08
C ARG A 1115 26.40 24.48 -10.22
N PRO A 1116 26.60 24.18 -8.92
CA PRO A 1116 25.49 23.78 -8.08
C PRO A 1116 24.46 24.92 -8.08
N PRO A 1117 23.17 24.63 -8.32
CA PRO A 1117 22.15 25.66 -8.21
C PRO A 1117 22.19 26.23 -6.78
N PRO A 1118 21.97 27.55 -6.60
CA PRO A 1118 21.77 28.09 -5.28
C PRO A 1118 20.65 27.30 -4.58
N PRO A 1119 20.73 27.10 -3.26
CA PRO A 1119 19.63 26.48 -2.53
C PRO A 1119 18.35 27.20 -2.94
N SER A 1120 17.33 26.42 -3.31
CA SER A 1120 16.03 26.99 -3.66
C SER A 1120 15.65 27.95 -2.53
N PRO A 1121 15.36 29.24 -2.83
CA PRO A 1121 14.90 30.14 -1.80
C PRO A 1121 13.72 29.44 -1.14
N LYS A 1122 13.78 29.26 0.18
CA LYS A 1122 12.59 28.91 0.97
C LYS A 1122 11.61 30.04 0.69
N ARG A 1123 10.77 29.87 -0.33
CA ARG A 1123 9.80 30.88 -0.73
C ARG A 1123 8.89 30.99 0.49
N ARG A 1124 9.05 32.07 1.25
CA ARG A 1124 8.14 32.41 2.35
C ARG A 1124 6.75 32.44 1.73
N LEU A 1125 5.97 31.41 2.04
CA LEU A 1125 4.60 31.26 1.59
C LEU A 1125 3.80 32.33 2.31
N ARG A 1126 3.65 33.49 1.65
CA ARG A 1126 2.64 34.46 2.04
C ARG A 1126 1.31 33.87 1.57
N ARG A 1127 0.66 33.08 2.43
CA ARG A 1127 -0.69 32.57 2.18
C ARG A 1127 -1.63 33.77 2.25
N THR A 1128 -2.18 34.19 1.12
CA THR A 1128 -3.24 35.19 1.07
C THR A 1128 -4.54 34.52 1.49
N SER A 1129 -4.99 34.83 2.71
CA SER A 1129 -6.23 34.31 3.29
C SER A 1129 -7.42 34.61 2.37
N THR A 1130 -8.00 33.58 1.78
CA THR A 1130 -9.44 33.62 1.48
C THR A 1130 -10.17 33.40 2.80
N ARG A 1131 -11.14 34.26 3.13
CA ARG A 1131 -11.95 34.14 4.36
C ARG A 1131 -12.62 32.77 4.39
N ARG A 1132 -12.16 31.86 5.26
CA ARG A 1132 -12.66 30.48 5.39
C ARG A 1132 -12.63 30.07 6.85
N SER A 1133 -13.70 29.45 7.33
CA SER A 1133 -13.75 28.85 8.67
C SER A 1133 -12.89 27.58 8.70
N GLY A 1134 -12.00 27.47 9.69
CA GLY A 1134 -11.17 26.29 9.96
C GLY A 1134 -11.83 25.28 10.89
N TYR A 1135 -13.13 25.39 11.16
CA TYR A 1135 -13.82 24.53 12.11
C TYR A 1135 -13.71 23.04 11.75
N ALA A 1136 -13.29 22.21 12.71
CA ALA A 1136 -13.38 20.76 12.65
C ALA A 1136 -13.40 20.17 14.06
N PHE A 1137 -14.32 19.23 14.32
CA PHE A 1137 -14.43 18.55 15.62
C PHE A 1137 -14.86 17.08 15.48
N SER A 1138 -14.12 16.19 16.14
CA SER A 1138 -14.15 14.72 15.96
C SER A 1138 -15.02 13.98 16.99
N HIS A 1139 -16.01 14.63 17.59
CA HIS A 1139 -16.84 14.07 18.67
C HIS A 1139 -18.13 13.41 18.17
N GLN A 1140 -18.64 12.40 18.90
CA GLN A 1140 -19.89 11.67 18.59
C GLN A 1140 -20.94 11.84 19.70
N HIS A 1141 -22.22 11.76 19.34
CA HIS A 1141 -23.34 12.01 20.25
C HIS A 1141 -23.53 10.91 21.33
N GLY A 1142 -24.00 11.29 22.53
CA GLY A 1142 -24.55 10.37 23.53
C GLY A 1142 -23.66 10.06 24.75
N PHE A 1143 -22.41 10.51 24.76
CA PHE A 1143 -21.46 10.18 25.84
C PHE A 1143 -21.70 10.99 27.13
N GLY A 1144 -22.21 12.22 27.03
CA GLY A 1144 -22.59 13.03 28.20
C GLY A 1144 -23.76 12.42 28.97
N ALA A 1145 -24.71 11.79 28.28
CA ALA A 1145 -25.78 11.03 28.95
C ALA A 1145 -25.24 9.83 29.75
N LEU A 1146 -24.21 9.15 29.24
CA LEU A 1146 -23.50 8.08 29.96
C LEU A 1146 -22.76 8.59 31.20
N ILE A 1147 -22.18 9.80 31.13
CA ILE A 1147 -21.51 10.45 32.26
C ILE A 1147 -22.52 10.86 33.34
N MET A 1148 -23.60 11.56 32.95
CA MET A 1148 -24.62 12.05 33.88
C MET A 1148 -25.42 10.92 34.54
N SER A 1149 -25.57 9.77 33.86
CA SER A 1149 -26.22 8.59 34.45
C SER A 1149 -25.33 7.81 35.41
N GLY A 1150 -24.04 8.13 35.50
CA GLY A 1150 -23.06 7.43 36.34
C GLY A 1150 -22.76 5.99 35.92
N ARG A 1151 -23.30 5.52 34.79
CA ARG A 1151 -23.17 4.13 34.31
C ARG A 1151 -21.72 3.75 33.94
N ASN A 1152 -20.90 4.73 33.59
CA ASN A 1152 -19.50 4.56 33.20
C ASN A 1152 -18.47 4.81 34.34
N MET A 1153 -18.90 4.96 35.59
CA MET A 1153 -18.00 5.36 36.69
C MET A 1153 -17.80 4.24 37.71
N ARG A 1154 -16.55 4.03 38.12
CA ARG A 1154 -16.21 3.08 39.18
C ARG A 1154 -16.78 3.56 40.53
N PRO A 1155 -17.44 2.71 41.32
CA PRO A 1155 -17.83 3.07 42.68
C PRO A 1155 -16.58 3.22 43.55
N LYS A 1156 -16.30 4.48 43.94
CA LYS A 1156 -15.31 4.95 44.94
C LYS A 1156 -13.84 4.55 44.69
N SER A 1157 -13.01 5.52 44.29
CA SER A 1157 -11.57 5.48 44.54
C SER A 1157 -11.27 5.86 46.01
N PRO A 1158 -10.15 5.42 46.61
CA PRO A 1158 -9.88 5.58 48.05
C PRO A 1158 -9.61 7.03 48.51
N PHE A 1159 -9.56 8.01 47.61
CA PHE A 1159 -9.04 9.34 47.91
C PHE A 1159 -10.10 10.37 48.30
N ALA A 1160 -11.34 9.95 48.59
CA ALA A 1160 -12.38 10.84 49.11
C ALA A 1160 -12.14 11.28 50.57
N THR A 1161 -11.08 10.81 51.21
CA THR A 1161 -10.71 11.20 52.58
C THR A 1161 -9.25 11.63 52.64
N THR A 1162 -8.99 12.92 52.44
CA THR A 1162 -8.15 13.73 53.34
C THR A 1162 -8.16 15.19 52.86
N GLY A 1163 -8.72 16.07 53.69
CA GLY A 1163 -8.46 17.50 53.59
C GLY A 1163 -7.00 17.82 53.93
N THR A 1164 -6.58 19.01 53.50
CA THR A 1164 -5.31 19.69 53.80
C THR A 1164 -4.02 19.04 53.25
N PHE A 1165 -3.59 19.50 52.08
CA PHE A 1165 -2.17 19.50 51.70
C PHE A 1165 -1.63 20.93 51.86
N SER A 1166 -0.71 21.13 52.81
CA SER A 1166 0.09 22.35 52.96
C SER A 1166 1.45 22.13 52.28
N PRO A 1167 1.91 23.02 51.39
CA PRO A 1167 3.19 22.87 50.73
C PRO A 1167 4.26 23.54 51.61
N ASN A 1168 4.76 22.85 52.63
CA ASN A 1168 6.06 23.14 53.24
C ASN A 1168 6.44 22.02 54.22
N SER A 1169 7.28 21.09 53.76
CA SER A 1169 8.16 20.37 54.69
C SER A 1169 9.52 20.17 54.04
N ASP A 1170 10.43 21.10 54.37
CA ASP A 1170 11.85 20.98 54.12
C ASP A 1170 12.40 19.73 54.80
N LYS A 1171 12.94 18.80 54.02
CA LYS A 1171 13.80 17.72 54.53
C LYS A 1171 15.26 18.16 54.40
N HIS A 1172 15.75 18.87 55.42
CA HIS A 1172 17.18 18.91 55.71
C HIS A 1172 17.67 17.50 56.08
N LYS A 1173 18.45 16.88 55.20
CA LYS A 1173 19.27 15.71 55.52
C LYS A 1173 20.58 16.17 56.16
N HIS A 1174 20.68 16.07 57.47
CA HIS A 1174 21.96 15.83 58.13
C HIS A 1174 22.19 14.31 58.18
N LYS A 1175 23.26 13.84 57.54
CA LYS A 1175 23.96 12.61 57.92
C LYS A 1175 25.43 12.95 58.01
N GLY A 1176 25.97 12.93 59.22
CA GLY A 1176 27.40 12.89 59.47
C GLY A 1176 27.91 11.48 59.23
N LEU A 1177 28.85 11.35 58.30
CA LEU A 1177 30.26 10.96 58.47
C LEU A 1177 30.87 10.85 57.07
#